data_AF-A0A2I7M8N9-F1
#
_entry.id   AF-A0A2I7M8N9-F1
#
_cell.length_a   1.000
_cell.length_b   1.000
_cell.length_c   1.000
_cell.angle_alpha   90.00
_cell.angle_beta   90.00
_cell.angle_gamma   90.00
#
_symmetry.space_group_name_H-M   'P 1'
#
loop_
_entity.id
_entity.type
_entity.pdbx_description
1 polymer ?
#
loop_
_entity_poly.entity_id
_entity_poly.type
_entity_poly.pdbx_seq_one_letter_code
_entity_poly.pdbx_strand_id
1 'polypeptide(L)'
;YSAPLYVNAEFENGETGEIKSQTVFMGDFPLQTPHGTFIIGGTERVIVSQLVRSPGVYFDRTQDRSSDKEVFGAKIIPSRGAWLEFEIDKRDFLGVRVDRKRKQSAIVFLMAIGMTKSEIAQAFEGYPLVLDALEKETIDSQEAALTDLYRKIRPADTATPEAGRNLLDSFYFNTKRYDLARVGRYKINRKLGLEKDYNDRSLSREDIVTTLKYLVALHDGASTFPGMRDGEPVELRIDVDDIDHFGNRRIRQVGELVQNQLRTGLSRMERVVRERMTTQDAEAITPQSLINIRPVNATIKEFFGTSQLSQFMDQNNPLAGVTNKRRLSALGPGGLSRDRASMEVRDVHPSHYGRMCPIESPEGPNIGLIGSLATFGRINPFGFIETPYRRVVNGHVTNDVVYMTADQEAEHVIAQANQELDDNGNFTAKEALVRDAAGEAEDVPVEMVDMMDVSPRQMVSVGASLIPFLEHDEGHRALMGTNMQRQAVPLIKSERPLVGTGAEWRAARDSGDVILAKKPGVVTYVSADMIRVMNDDGTESSYKLAKFQRSNQTTCYNQVSLIHDGERVEAGTVLADGPATEQGEMALGKNLLVAFMPWNGYNYEDAVIISQRLVQDDTLSSIHIEEYEIDARETKLGAEEITRDLPNVGEDAVANLDERGIIRIGAEVEAGDILVGKVTPKGETELTPEERLLRAIFGEKSREVRDTSLRVPHGETGTVIAVKEITREDAEEDGDELPNGVNQMIRVYIAQHRKITQGDKLSGRHGNKGVISRILPEEDMPFLADGTPVDIMLNPLGVPSRMNLGQVLELHLGWVAHQGWDISLDPDLEAEWKKYVPKGAEKAEPGTPVATPVFDGVRQDTLKGLLSTTLADRDGNKLVGSNGKATLFDGRTGEPYPKPISVG
;
A
#
# COMPACT_ATOMS: atom_id res chain seq x y z
N TYR A 1 -6.69 19.12 8.95
CA TYR A 1 -5.24 19.07 9.19
C TYR A 1 -4.51 19.64 7.97
N SER A 2 -4.20 20.93 8.03
CA SER A 2 -3.63 21.69 6.93
C SER A 2 -2.86 22.89 7.50
N ALA A 3 -2.02 23.51 6.69
CA ALA A 3 -1.39 24.78 7.02
C ALA A 3 -1.62 25.81 5.92
N PRO A 4 -1.76 27.10 6.26
CA PRO A 4 -1.96 28.15 5.28
C PRO A 4 -0.69 28.32 4.44
N LEU A 5 -0.85 28.33 3.10
CA LEU A 5 0.24 28.60 2.17
C LEU A 5 0.26 30.09 1.82
N TYR A 6 1.36 30.77 2.13
CA TYR A 6 1.61 32.15 1.74
C TYR A 6 2.71 32.22 0.69
N VAL A 7 2.53 33.07 -0.32
CA VAL A 7 3.56 33.35 -1.33
C VAL A 7 3.80 34.85 -1.43
N ASN A 8 5.05 35.25 -1.59
CA ASN A 8 5.39 36.63 -1.92
C ASN A 8 5.25 36.79 -3.43
N ALA A 9 4.31 37.65 -3.86
CA ALA A 9 4.04 37.93 -5.24
C ALA A 9 4.39 39.39 -5.56
N GLU A 10 5.07 39.58 -6.69
CA GLU A 10 5.51 40.88 -7.17
C GLU A 10 4.91 41.15 -8.54
N PHE A 11 4.35 42.35 -8.70
CA PHE A 11 3.90 42.87 -9.97
C PHE A 11 4.83 44.01 -10.38
N GLU A 12 5.48 43.87 -11.52
CA GLU A 12 6.34 44.88 -12.12
C GLU A 12 5.70 45.39 -13.41
N ASN A 13 5.50 46.70 -13.51
CA ASN A 13 5.12 47.34 -14.76
C ASN A 13 6.39 47.79 -15.50
N GLY A 14 6.68 47.17 -16.64
CA GLY A 14 7.89 47.47 -17.42
C GLY A 14 7.94 48.88 -18.03
N GLU A 15 6.81 49.59 -18.15
CA GLU A 15 6.77 50.97 -18.67
C GLU A 15 7.03 52.01 -17.59
N THR A 16 6.48 51.81 -16.38
CA THR A 16 6.61 52.76 -15.26
C THR A 16 7.77 52.41 -14.31
N GLY A 17 8.22 51.15 -14.32
CA GLY A 17 9.21 50.63 -13.37
C GLY A 17 8.67 50.44 -11.95
N GLU A 18 7.35 50.57 -11.75
CA GLU A 18 6.74 50.38 -10.43
C GLU A 18 6.66 48.89 -10.08
N ILE A 19 7.18 48.52 -8.90
CA ILE A 19 7.09 47.17 -8.34
C ILE A 19 6.17 47.20 -7.12
N LYS A 20 5.09 46.43 -7.18
CA LYS A 20 4.18 46.21 -6.07
C LYS A 20 4.37 44.80 -5.53
N SER A 21 4.92 44.67 -4.32
CA SER A 21 5.14 43.38 -3.64
C SER A 21 4.11 43.17 -2.54
N GLN A 22 3.50 41.99 -2.48
CA GLN A 22 2.53 41.61 -1.46
C GLN A 22 2.64 40.12 -1.11
N THR A 23 2.44 39.79 0.16
CA THR A 23 2.26 38.40 0.60
C THR A 23 0.81 37.99 0.37
N VAL A 24 0.60 37.00 -0.49
CA VAL A 24 -0.72 36.52 -0.90
C VAL A 24 -0.96 35.14 -0.30
N PHE A 25 -2.12 34.97 0.33
CA PHE A 25 -2.60 33.66 0.78
C PHE A 25 -3.04 32.84 -0.44
N MET A 26 -2.47 31.65 -0.59
CA MET A 26 -2.74 30.72 -1.71
C MET A 26 -3.81 29.67 -1.39
N GLY A 27 -4.20 29.54 -0.13
CA GLY A 27 -5.11 28.49 0.35
C GLY A 27 -4.47 27.60 1.42
N ASP A 28 -5.30 26.78 2.05
CA ASP A 28 -4.85 25.78 3.01
C ASP A 28 -4.29 24.55 2.30
N PHE A 29 -3.06 24.19 2.65
CA PHE A 29 -2.35 23.05 2.09
C PHE A 29 -2.42 21.85 3.04
N PRO A 30 -2.96 20.70 2.61
CA PRO A 30 -3.00 19.50 3.44
C PRO A 30 -1.59 19.03 3.85
N LEU A 31 -1.41 18.75 5.13
CA LEU A 31 -0.14 18.27 5.68
C LEU A 31 -0.15 16.76 5.88
N GLN A 32 1.01 16.13 5.73
CA GLN A 32 1.20 14.73 6.11
C GLN A 32 1.44 14.63 7.61
N THR A 33 0.75 13.70 8.28
CA THR A 33 0.97 13.40 9.70
C THR A 33 2.34 12.73 9.90
N PRO A 34 2.89 12.70 11.14
CA PRO A 34 4.09 11.94 11.45
C PRO A 34 3.99 10.44 11.13
N HIS A 35 2.78 9.89 11.05
CA HIS A 35 2.50 8.49 10.73
C HIS A 35 2.40 8.22 9.22
N GLY A 36 2.60 9.23 8.37
CA GLY A 36 2.61 9.09 6.92
C GLY A 36 1.24 9.18 6.25
N THR A 37 0.23 9.72 6.92
CA THR A 37 -1.18 9.79 6.46
C THR A 37 -1.65 11.24 6.28
N PHE A 38 -2.85 11.45 5.75
CA PHE A 38 -3.50 12.75 5.61
C PHE A 38 -4.88 12.73 6.25
N ILE A 39 -5.30 13.82 6.90
CA ILE A 39 -6.65 13.94 7.47
C ILE A 39 -7.47 14.88 6.59
N ILE A 40 -8.45 14.32 5.88
CA ILE A 40 -9.29 15.03 4.92
C ILE A 40 -10.76 14.84 5.32
N GLY A 41 -11.44 15.94 5.66
CA GLY A 41 -12.83 15.91 6.12
C GLY A 41 -13.03 15.01 7.35
N GLY A 42 -12.10 15.07 8.31
CA GLY A 42 -12.12 14.23 9.52
C GLY A 42 -11.75 12.76 9.30
N THR A 43 -11.50 12.32 8.07
CA THR A 43 -11.14 10.93 7.75
C THR A 43 -9.65 10.79 7.45
N GLU A 44 -9.03 9.74 7.98
CA GLU A 44 -7.63 9.44 7.71
C GLU A 44 -7.47 8.71 6.38
N ARG A 45 -6.56 9.21 5.54
CA ARG A 45 -6.33 8.77 4.17
C ARG A 45 -4.85 8.52 3.89
N VAL A 46 -4.60 7.64 2.94
CA VAL A 46 -3.27 7.32 2.43
C VAL A 46 -3.23 7.61 0.94
N ILE A 47 -2.18 8.30 0.50
CA ILE A 47 -1.89 8.48 -0.92
C ILE A 47 -1.01 7.34 -1.39
N VAL A 48 -1.57 6.43 -2.21
CA VAL A 48 -0.87 5.25 -2.71
C VAL A 48 0.15 5.64 -3.77
N SER A 49 1.35 5.06 -3.68
CA SER A 49 2.43 5.28 -4.65
C SER A 49 2.07 4.66 -6.00
N GLN A 50 2.30 5.40 -7.09
CA GLN A 50 1.86 4.97 -8.42
C GLN A 50 3.03 4.46 -9.26
N LEU A 51 2.94 3.24 -9.79
CA LEU A 51 3.87 2.68 -10.76
C LEU A 51 3.45 3.12 -12.17
N VAL A 52 4.34 3.80 -12.88
CA VAL A 52 4.12 4.28 -14.25
C VAL A 52 5.32 3.95 -15.12
N ARG A 53 5.13 3.95 -16.44
CA ARG A 53 6.26 3.88 -17.37
C ARG A 53 7.15 5.13 -17.19
N SER A 54 8.46 4.92 -17.15
CA SER A 54 9.39 6.03 -17.06
C SER A 54 9.36 6.85 -18.35
N PRO A 55 9.49 8.19 -18.29
CA PRO A 55 9.83 8.97 -19.46
C PRO A 55 11.18 8.51 -20.03
N GLY A 56 11.33 8.52 -21.35
CA GLY A 56 12.53 8.04 -22.03
C GLY A 56 12.27 7.61 -23.46
N VAL A 57 13.27 7.00 -24.08
CA VAL A 57 13.18 6.34 -25.39
C VAL A 57 13.12 4.82 -25.19
N TYR A 58 12.22 4.17 -25.93
CA TYR A 58 11.98 2.72 -25.88
C TYR A 58 12.02 2.15 -27.29
N PHE A 59 12.70 1.03 -27.46
CA PHE A 59 12.76 0.30 -28.71
C PHE A 59 12.00 -1.02 -28.60
N ASP A 60 11.22 -1.35 -29.62
CA ASP A 60 10.46 -2.60 -29.67
C ASP A 60 10.62 -3.28 -31.03
N ARG A 61 10.48 -4.62 -31.00
CA ARG A 61 10.48 -5.47 -32.18
C ARG A 61 9.25 -6.35 -32.12
N THR A 62 8.41 -6.28 -33.14
CA THR A 62 7.15 -7.03 -33.20
C THR A 62 7.05 -7.78 -34.51
N GLN A 63 6.59 -9.03 -34.46
CA GLN A 63 6.35 -9.80 -35.68
C GLN A 63 5.03 -9.36 -36.32
N ASP A 64 5.04 -9.06 -37.63
CA ASP A 64 3.82 -8.69 -38.34
C ASP A 64 2.89 -9.90 -38.44
N ARG A 65 1.60 -9.72 -38.13
CA ARG A 65 0.63 -10.82 -38.18
C ARG A 65 0.36 -11.38 -39.57
N SER A 66 0.73 -10.65 -40.62
CA SER A 66 0.43 -10.98 -42.01
C SER A 66 1.66 -11.24 -42.88
N SER A 67 2.86 -11.17 -42.32
CA SER A 67 4.11 -11.46 -43.00
C SER A 67 5.17 -11.94 -42.02
N ASP A 68 6.09 -12.79 -42.46
CA ASP A 68 7.23 -13.25 -41.64
C ASP A 68 8.29 -12.16 -41.36
N LYS A 69 8.02 -10.91 -41.74
CA LYS A 69 8.89 -9.77 -41.46
C LYS A 69 8.58 -9.16 -40.08
N GLU A 70 9.65 -8.71 -39.43
CA GLU A 70 9.58 -7.96 -38.19
C GLU A 70 9.35 -6.47 -38.46
N VAL A 71 8.68 -5.80 -37.52
CA VAL A 71 8.45 -4.37 -37.47
C VAL A 71 9.22 -3.83 -36.28
N PHE A 72 10.02 -2.80 -36.50
CA PHE A 72 10.85 -2.18 -35.47
C PHE A 72 10.28 -0.82 -35.11
N GLY A 73 10.13 -0.55 -33.82
CA GLY A 73 9.57 0.68 -33.28
C GLY A 73 10.55 1.40 -32.37
N ALA A 74 10.50 2.74 -32.36
CA ALA A 74 11.11 3.57 -31.33
C ALA A 74 10.08 4.58 -30.82
N LYS A 75 9.90 4.67 -29.50
CA LYS A 75 8.91 5.54 -28.85
C LYS A 75 9.60 6.45 -27.86
N ILE A 76 9.51 7.76 -28.09
CA ILE A 76 9.97 8.79 -27.15
C ILE A 76 8.75 9.24 -26.34
N ILE A 77 8.75 8.87 -25.06
CA ILE A 77 7.68 9.13 -24.12
C ILE A 77 8.12 10.25 -23.16
N PRO A 78 7.50 11.44 -23.22
CA PRO A 78 7.80 12.51 -22.27
C PRO A 78 7.11 12.30 -20.92
N SER A 79 7.56 13.03 -19.90
CA SER A 79 6.79 13.16 -18.66
C SER A 79 5.51 13.96 -18.88
N ARG A 80 5.56 14.95 -19.77
CA ARG A 80 4.43 15.77 -20.21
C ARG A 80 4.67 16.27 -21.64
N GLY A 81 3.67 16.15 -22.50
CA GLY A 81 3.73 16.64 -23.88
C GLY A 81 3.33 15.58 -24.90
N ALA A 82 3.58 15.88 -26.17
CA ALA A 82 3.24 15.00 -27.30
C ALA A 82 4.17 13.79 -27.40
N TRP A 83 3.64 12.63 -27.76
CA TRP A 83 4.48 11.44 -28.02
C TRP A 83 5.10 11.52 -29.41
N LEU A 84 6.33 11.03 -29.55
CA LEU A 84 7.01 10.90 -30.84
C LEU A 84 7.37 9.43 -31.07
N GLU A 85 6.85 8.86 -32.15
CA GLU A 85 7.00 7.43 -32.46
C GLU A 85 7.60 7.27 -33.86
N PHE A 86 8.65 6.47 -33.98
CA PHE A 86 9.24 6.05 -35.24
C PHE A 86 8.97 4.56 -35.45
N GLU A 87 8.80 4.14 -36.70
CA GLU A 87 8.46 2.76 -37.04
C GLU A 87 9.05 2.42 -38.41
N ILE A 88 9.78 1.30 -38.50
CA ILE A 88 10.16 0.65 -39.75
C ILE A 88 9.17 -0.48 -39.97
N ASP A 89 8.30 -0.34 -40.97
CA ASP A 89 7.33 -1.39 -41.28
C ASP A 89 7.91 -2.48 -42.18
N LYS A 90 7.12 -3.53 -42.43
CA LYS A 90 7.47 -4.68 -43.28
C LYS A 90 7.87 -4.34 -44.73
N ARG A 91 7.59 -3.13 -45.22
CA ARG A 91 8.02 -2.67 -46.56
C ARG A 91 9.29 -1.82 -46.47
N ASP A 92 9.98 -1.88 -45.34
CA ASP A 92 11.18 -1.14 -45.02
C ASP A 92 10.95 0.38 -45.15
N PHE A 93 9.69 0.81 -44.91
CA PHE A 93 9.31 2.22 -44.92
C PHE A 93 9.50 2.83 -43.53
N LEU A 94 10.40 3.81 -43.46
CA LEU A 94 10.69 4.58 -42.27
C LEU A 94 9.62 5.67 -42.04
N GLY A 95 8.72 5.39 -41.10
CA GLY A 95 7.63 6.28 -40.74
C GLY A 95 7.80 6.94 -39.38
N VAL A 96 7.05 8.03 -39.19
CA VAL A 96 6.89 8.74 -37.93
C VAL A 96 5.42 9.00 -37.64
N ARG A 97 5.03 8.91 -36.37
CA ARG A 97 3.75 9.38 -35.84
C ARG A 97 4.01 10.44 -34.77
N VAL A 98 3.42 11.62 -34.98
CA VAL A 98 3.43 12.73 -34.02
C VAL A 98 2.12 12.69 -33.26
N ASP A 99 2.16 12.59 -31.93
CA ASP A 99 1.01 12.56 -31.02
C ASP A 99 -0.06 11.53 -31.42
N ARG A 100 0.38 10.32 -31.79
CA ARG A 100 -0.48 9.21 -32.24
C ARG A 100 -1.39 9.55 -33.43
N LYS A 101 -1.01 10.53 -34.25
CA LYS A 101 -1.70 10.89 -35.49
C LYS A 101 -1.24 10.01 -36.65
N ARG A 102 -1.71 10.35 -37.86
CA ARG A 102 -1.44 9.59 -39.09
C ARG A 102 0.07 9.43 -39.32
N LYS A 103 0.47 8.23 -39.77
CA LYS A 103 1.86 7.91 -40.15
C LYS A 103 2.32 8.82 -41.29
N GLN A 104 3.53 9.35 -41.17
CA GLN A 104 4.18 10.22 -42.15
C GLN A 104 5.59 9.70 -42.44
N SER A 105 6.24 10.21 -43.48
CA SER A 105 7.65 9.91 -43.74
C SER A 105 8.52 10.56 -42.65
N ALA A 106 9.47 9.80 -42.09
CA ALA A 106 10.41 10.34 -41.13
C ALA A 106 11.33 11.42 -41.75
N ILE A 107 11.60 11.33 -43.06
CA ILE A 107 12.37 12.32 -43.80
C ILE A 107 11.64 13.67 -43.83
N VAL A 108 10.33 13.66 -44.10
CA VAL A 108 9.50 14.89 -44.05
C VAL A 108 9.56 15.52 -42.66
N PHE A 109 9.55 14.71 -41.61
CA PHE A 109 9.67 15.23 -40.25
C PHE A 109 11.05 15.82 -39.94
N LEU A 110 12.15 15.17 -40.36
CA LEU A 110 13.51 15.72 -40.24
C LEU A 110 13.66 17.05 -40.98
N MET A 111 13.05 17.17 -42.17
CA MET A 111 13.00 18.45 -42.89
C MET A 111 12.18 19.49 -42.13
N ALA A 112 11.04 19.11 -41.58
CA ALA A 112 10.16 20.02 -40.82
C ALA A 112 10.85 20.58 -39.56
N ILE A 113 11.62 19.78 -38.82
CA ILE A 113 12.40 20.24 -37.65
C ILE A 113 13.60 21.14 -38.03
N GLY A 114 13.90 21.26 -39.34
CA GLY A 114 14.84 22.23 -39.89
C GLY A 114 16.17 21.67 -40.34
N MET A 115 16.22 20.40 -40.77
CA MET A 115 17.37 19.84 -41.47
C MET A 115 17.18 19.90 -42.98
N THR A 116 18.23 20.24 -43.73
CA THR A 116 18.24 20.16 -45.20
C THR A 116 18.49 18.72 -45.66
N LYS A 117 18.12 18.38 -46.91
CA LYS A 117 18.43 17.05 -47.48
C LYS A 117 19.93 16.72 -47.41
N SER A 118 20.80 17.71 -47.60
CA SER A 118 22.26 17.53 -47.48
C SER A 118 22.70 17.21 -46.05
N GLU A 119 22.15 17.90 -45.05
CA GLU A 119 22.46 17.62 -43.64
C GLU A 119 21.91 16.25 -43.21
N ILE A 120 20.74 15.84 -43.73
CA ILE A 120 20.20 14.50 -43.50
C ILE A 120 21.13 13.45 -44.11
N ALA A 121 21.55 13.62 -45.37
CA ALA A 121 22.45 12.68 -46.03
C ALA A 121 23.79 12.54 -45.28
N GLN A 122 24.35 13.65 -44.79
CA GLN A 122 25.58 13.63 -44.00
C GLN A 122 25.37 13.00 -42.62
N ALA A 123 24.27 13.33 -41.93
CA ALA A 123 24.01 12.80 -40.60
C ALA A 123 23.78 11.29 -40.60
N PHE A 124 23.18 10.74 -41.66
CA PHE A 124 22.88 9.32 -41.82
C PHE A 124 23.82 8.62 -42.82
N GLU A 125 25.03 9.16 -43.01
CA GLU A 125 26.09 8.48 -43.76
C GLU A 125 26.36 7.11 -43.12
N GLY A 126 26.29 6.03 -43.92
CA GLY A 126 26.39 4.66 -43.45
C GLY A 126 25.06 3.95 -43.12
N TYR A 127 23.90 4.61 -43.29
CA TYR A 127 22.57 4.01 -43.07
C TYR A 127 21.74 3.97 -44.37
N PRO A 128 21.83 2.88 -45.19
CA PRO A 128 21.23 2.81 -46.52
C PRO A 128 19.71 3.02 -46.53
N LEU A 129 18.99 2.48 -45.53
CA LEU A 129 17.53 2.59 -45.43
C LEU A 129 17.05 4.05 -45.36
N VAL A 130 17.81 4.92 -44.68
CA VAL A 130 17.48 6.35 -44.57
C VAL A 130 17.80 7.08 -45.87
N LEU A 131 18.92 6.74 -46.53
CA LEU A 131 19.32 7.33 -47.81
C LEU A 131 18.34 6.97 -48.92
N ASP A 132 17.91 5.71 -49.00
CA ASP A 132 16.88 5.25 -49.93
C ASP A 132 15.54 5.96 -49.71
N ALA A 133 15.16 6.19 -48.45
CA ALA A 133 13.97 6.95 -48.12
C ALA A 133 14.08 8.43 -48.52
N LEU A 134 15.28 9.02 -48.36
CA LEU A 134 15.57 10.39 -48.76
C LEU A 134 15.49 10.59 -50.27
N GLU A 135 15.98 9.65 -51.08
CA GLU A 135 15.88 9.69 -52.54
C GLU A 135 14.44 9.57 -53.05
N LYS A 136 13.62 8.75 -52.39
CA LYS A 136 12.20 8.56 -52.73
C LYS A 136 11.31 9.73 -52.30
N GLU A 137 11.82 10.67 -51.50
CA GLU A 137 11.04 11.78 -50.94
C GLU A 137 10.86 12.93 -51.93
N THR A 138 9.60 13.27 -52.23
CA THR A 138 9.24 14.27 -53.25
C THR A 138 9.20 15.70 -52.72
N ILE A 139 9.20 15.89 -51.40
CA ILE A 139 9.21 17.21 -50.77
C ILE A 139 10.65 17.73 -50.68
N ASP A 140 10.91 18.92 -51.25
CA ASP A 140 12.26 19.49 -51.33
C ASP A 140 12.50 20.71 -50.42
N SER A 141 11.46 21.28 -49.81
CA SER A 141 11.59 22.47 -48.95
C SER A 141 11.04 22.26 -47.55
N GLN A 142 11.68 22.92 -46.56
CA GLN A 142 11.22 22.90 -45.17
C GLN A 142 9.78 23.42 -45.03
N GLU A 143 9.42 24.47 -45.78
CA GLU A 143 8.08 25.06 -45.71
C GLU A 143 6.99 24.10 -46.21
N ALA A 144 7.28 23.35 -47.28
CA ALA A 144 6.39 22.32 -47.79
C ALA A 144 6.26 21.16 -46.78
N ALA A 145 7.36 20.76 -46.13
CA ALA A 145 7.35 19.74 -45.09
C ALA A 145 6.54 20.17 -43.86
N LEU A 146 6.68 21.41 -43.40
CA LEU A 146 5.90 21.99 -42.30
C LEU A 146 4.40 22.04 -42.63
N THR A 147 4.06 22.39 -43.86
CA THR A 147 2.67 22.45 -44.33
C THR A 147 2.04 21.06 -44.42
N ASP A 148 2.76 20.08 -44.96
CA ASP A 148 2.31 18.69 -45.04
C ASP A 148 2.11 18.08 -43.63
N LEU A 149 3.08 18.30 -42.74
CA LEU A 149 3.02 17.88 -41.34
C LEU A 149 1.79 18.47 -40.63
N TYR A 150 1.59 19.79 -40.75
CA TYR A 150 0.46 20.47 -40.13
C TYR A 150 -0.88 19.95 -40.67
N ARG A 151 -1.01 19.80 -41.99
CA ARG A 151 -2.23 19.28 -42.62
C ARG A 151 -2.58 17.87 -42.13
N LYS A 152 -1.59 17.00 -41.90
CA LYS A 152 -1.82 15.64 -41.41
C LYS A 152 -2.18 15.59 -39.92
N ILE A 153 -1.68 16.52 -39.11
CA ILE A 153 -2.00 16.61 -37.68
C ILE A 153 -3.36 17.30 -37.46
N ARG A 154 -3.61 18.39 -38.19
CA ARG A 154 -4.82 19.23 -38.12
C ARG A 154 -5.45 19.41 -39.51
N PRO A 155 -6.19 18.41 -40.01
CA PRO A 155 -6.75 18.45 -41.36
C PRO A 155 -7.87 19.47 -41.56
N ALA A 156 -8.50 19.95 -40.48
CA ALA A 156 -9.58 20.94 -40.53
C ALA A 156 -9.08 22.39 -40.60
N ASP A 157 -7.83 22.64 -40.24
CA ASP A 157 -7.24 23.98 -40.15
C ASP A 157 -6.51 24.33 -41.46
N THR A 158 -6.43 25.62 -41.80
CA THR A 158 -5.60 26.08 -42.91
C THR A 158 -4.12 25.85 -42.58
N ALA A 159 -3.44 25.04 -43.38
CA ALA A 159 -2.04 24.72 -43.19
C ALA A 159 -1.14 25.83 -43.75
N THR A 160 -0.40 26.50 -42.87
CA THR A 160 0.68 27.44 -43.24
C THR A 160 2.02 26.97 -42.66
N PRO A 161 3.17 27.33 -43.27
CA PRO A 161 4.49 26.98 -42.73
C PRO A 161 4.70 27.49 -41.30
N GLU A 162 4.24 28.71 -41.01
CA GLU A 162 4.32 29.31 -39.67
C GLU A 162 3.51 28.54 -38.63
N ALA A 163 2.28 28.12 -38.98
CA ALA A 163 1.45 27.30 -38.10
C ALA A 163 2.11 25.94 -37.82
N GLY A 164 2.73 25.33 -38.84
CA GLY A 164 3.54 24.11 -38.70
C GLY A 164 4.72 24.28 -37.76
N ARG A 165 5.48 25.38 -37.90
CA ARG A 165 6.66 25.67 -37.07
C ARG A 165 6.27 25.89 -35.61
N ASN A 166 5.24 26.71 -35.37
CA ASN A 166 4.73 26.98 -34.02
C ASN A 166 4.18 25.71 -33.35
N LEU A 167 3.55 24.82 -34.13
CA LEU A 167 3.07 23.53 -33.63
C LEU A 167 4.22 22.63 -33.18
N LEU A 168 5.27 22.48 -34.00
CA LEU A 168 6.45 21.68 -33.66
C LEU A 168 7.20 22.23 -32.45
N ASP A 169 7.42 23.55 -32.41
CA ASP A 169 8.02 24.21 -31.26
C ASP A 169 7.24 23.93 -29.99
N SER A 170 5.91 24.13 -30.03
CA SER A 170 5.02 23.81 -28.92
C SER A 170 5.03 22.33 -28.52
N PHE A 171 5.31 21.41 -29.45
CA PHE A 171 5.22 19.97 -29.18
C PHE A 171 6.48 19.38 -28.60
N TYR A 172 7.68 19.87 -28.94
CA TYR A 172 8.93 19.20 -28.56
C TYR A 172 10.02 20.11 -27.99
N PHE A 173 10.05 21.38 -28.42
CA PHE A 173 11.15 22.30 -28.11
C PHE A 173 10.80 23.31 -27.01
N ASN A 174 9.50 23.57 -26.78
CA ASN A 174 9.03 24.53 -25.80
C ASN A 174 8.84 23.88 -24.41
N THR A 175 9.74 24.22 -23.47
CA THR A 175 9.75 23.71 -22.09
C THR A 175 8.48 24.02 -21.28
N LYS A 176 7.68 25.02 -21.69
CA LYS A 176 6.39 25.31 -21.04
C LYS A 176 5.34 24.25 -21.37
N ARG A 177 5.43 23.59 -22.53
CA ARG A 177 4.42 22.62 -23.01
C ARG A 177 4.93 21.18 -23.09
N TYR A 178 6.24 21.00 -23.23
CA TYR A 178 6.93 19.72 -23.25
C TYR A 178 7.92 19.61 -22.09
N ASP A 179 7.98 18.45 -21.45
CA ASP A 179 8.89 18.20 -20.32
C ASP A 179 9.22 16.69 -20.24
N LEU A 180 10.50 16.36 -20.36
CA LEU A 180 11.02 15.01 -20.15
C LEU A 180 11.16 14.66 -18.65
N ALA A 181 11.11 15.66 -17.77
CA ALA A 181 11.63 15.62 -16.41
C ALA A 181 13.13 15.25 -16.36
N ARG A 182 13.76 15.43 -15.19
CA ARG A 182 15.17 15.05 -14.99
C ARG A 182 15.41 13.57 -15.27
N VAL A 183 14.45 12.72 -14.88
CA VAL A 183 14.51 11.27 -15.11
C VAL A 183 14.45 10.89 -16.59
N GLY A 184 13.62 11.56 -17.40
CA GLY A 184 13.53 11.26 -18.83
C GLY A 184 14.80 11.64 -19.58
N ARG A 185 15.38 12.80 -19.24
CA ARG A 185 16.68 13.22 -19.77
C ARG A 185 17.79 12.24 -19.37
N TYR A 186 17.86 11.86 -18.10
CA TYR A 186 18.79 10.82 -17.61
C TYR A 186 18.67 9.51 -18.38
N LYS A 187 17.44 9.02 -18.61
CA LYS A 187 17.20 7.79 -19.37
C LYS A 187 17.62 7.88 -20.84
N ILE A 188 17.27 8.97 -21.52
CA ILE A 188 17.65 9.17 -22.93
C ILE A 188 19.17 9.21 -23.05
N ASN A 189 19.83 9.97 -22.17
CA ASN A 189 21.28 10.07 -22.12
C ASN A 189 21.94 8.70 -21.93
N ARG A 190 21.47 7.89 -20.98
CA ARG A 190 22.03 6.56 -20.71
C ARG A 190 21.78 5.55 -21.84
N LYS A 191 20.59 5.58 -22.46
CA LYS A 191 20.19 4.65 -23.54
C LYS A 191 20.86 4.96 -24.88
N LEU A 192 21.02 6.25 -25.21
CA LEU A 192 21.61 6.70 -26.48
C LEU A 192 23.09 7.09 -26.38
N GLY A 193 23.66 7.13 -25.16
CA GLY A 193 25.05 7.51 -24.94
C GLY A 193 25.31 8.99 -25.19
N LEU A 194 24.41 9.84 -24.67
CA LEU A 194 24.49 11.30 -24.79
C LEU A 194 24.81 11.92 -23.43
N GLU A 195 25.56 13.02 -23.41
CA GLU A 195 26.03 13.68 -22.18
C GLU A 195 25.43 15.07 -21.95
N LYS A 196 24.12 15.22 -22.20
CA LYS A 196 23.43 16.49 -21.96
C LYS A 196 23.13 16.74 -20.49
N ASP A 197 23.08 18.01 -20.09
CA ASP A 197 22.69 18.38 -18.73
C ASP A 197 21.30 17.85 -18.38
N TYR A 198 21.14 17.26 -17.19
CA TYR A 198 19.87 16.67 -16.75
C TYR A 198 18.74 17.69 -16.55
N ASN A 199 19.04 18.99 -16.53
CA ASN A 199 18.08 20.08 -16.49
C ASN A 199 17.62 20.53 -17.88
N ASP A 200 18.23 20.06 -18.96
CA ASP A 200 17.68 20.23 -20.31
C ASP A 200 16.50 19.28 -20.51
N ARG A 201 15.31 19.78 -20.19
CA ARG A 201 14.05 19.01 -20.14
C ARG A 201 13.26 19.02 -21.45
N SER A 202 13.70 19.77 -22.45
CA SER A 202 13.15 19.76 -23.82
C SER A 202 13.78 18.64 -24.64
N LEU A 203 13.16 18.22 -25.75
CA LEU A 203 13.80 17.33 -26.70
C LEU A 203 14.70 18.14 -27.64
N SER A 204 15.87 17.62 -28.00
CA SER A 204 16.77 18.25 -28.95
C SER A 204 16.80 17.52 -30.30
N ARG A 205 17.26 18.20 -31.36
CA ARG A 205 17.41 17.58 -32.68
C ARG A 205 18.35 16.37 -32.65
N GLU A 206 19.42 16.45 -31.88
CA GLU A 206 20.40 15.38 -31.70
C GLU A 206 19.77 14.14 -31.06
N ASP A 207 18.88 14.30 -30.07
CA ASP A 207 18.18 13.17 -29.45
C ASP A 207 17.34 12.42 -30.50
N ILE A 208 16.64 13.17 -31.35
CA ILE A 208 15.78 12.63 -32.42
C ILE A 208 16.62 11.88 -33.47
N VAL A 209 17.70 12.50 -33.94
CA VAL A 209 18.59 11.89 -34.95
C VAL A 209 19.25 10.63 -34.40
N THR A 210 19.75 10.67 -33.16
CA THR A 210 20.40 9.51 -32.53
C THR A 210 19.41 8.38 -32.27
N THR A 211 18.17 8.71 -31.88
CA THR A 211 17.08 7.71 -31.76
C THR A 211 16.82 7.01 -33.09
N LEU A 212 16.76 7.75 -34.20
CA LEU A 212 16.59 7.17 -35.54
C LEU A 212 17.78 6.31 -35.94
N LYS A 213 19.01 6.75 -35.69
CA LYS A 213 20.22 5.95 -35.96
C LYS A 213 20.19 4.62 -35.21
N TYR A 214 19.87 4.66 -33.92
CA TYR A 214 19.75 3.46 -33.10
C TYR A 214 18.65 2.52 -33.64
N LEU A 215 17.49 3.06 -34.04
CA LEU A 215 16.40 2.25 -34.63
C LEU A 215 16.83 1.55 -35.93
N VAL A 216 17.56 2.25 -36.81
CA VAL A 216 18.04 1.64 -38.06
C VAL A 216 19.15 0.63 -37.79
N ALA A 217 20.07 0.92 -36.86
CA ALA A 217 21.09 -0.05 -36.45
C ALA A 217 20.48 -1.34 -35.86
N LEU A 218 19.40 -1.20 -35.08
CA LEU A 218 18.62 -2.32 -34.54
C LEU A 218 17.97 -3.15 -35.66
N HIS A 219 17.39 -2.49 -36.67
CA HIS A 219 16.84 -3.15 -37.86
C HIS A 219 17.92 -3.90 -38.67
N ASP A 220 19.11 -3.31 -38.79
CA ASP A 220 20.23 -3.89 -39.54
C ASP A 220 20.93 -5.03 -38.78
N GLY A 221 20.51 -5.32 -37.55
CA GLY A 221 21.03 -6.42 -36.72
C GLY A 221 22.39 -6.14 -36.09
N ALA A 222 22.78 -4.86 -35.94
CA ALA A 222 24.00 -4.48 -35.24
C ALA A 222 23.91 -4.86 -33.75
N SER A 223 25.03 -5.31 -33.17
CA SER A 223 25.12 -5.67 -31.74
C SER A 223 25.51 -4.50 -30.84
N THR A 224 26.16 -3.48 -31.41
CA THR A 224 26.75 -2.35 -30.68
C THR A 224 26.45 -1.03 -31.38
N PHE A 225 26.36 0.04 -30.59
CA PHE A 225 26.08 1.40 -31.03
C PHE A 225 27.07 2.37 -30.36
N PRO A 226 27.74 3.25 -31.11
CA PRO A 226 28.70 4.18 -30.53
C PRO A 226 27.98 5.25 -29.70
N GLY A 227 28.47 5.48 -28.48
CA GLY A 227 28.01 6.53 -27.59
C GLY A 227 29.14 7.14 -26.78
N MET A 228 28.82 8.12 -25.94
CA MET A 228 29.73 8.69 -24.95
C MET A 228 29.18 8.53 -23.53
N ARG A 229 30.07 8.22 -22.58
CA ARG A 229 29.79 8.21 -21.14
C ARG A 229 31.00 8.74 -20.38
N ASP A 230 30.77 9.70 -19.50
CA ASP A 230 31.77 10.40 -18.70
C ASP A 230 32.95 10.94 -19.53
N GLY A 231 32.66 11.43 -20.74
CA GLY A 231 33.64 11.94 -21.71
C GLY A 231 34.42 10.88 -22.49
N GLU A 232 34.18 9.59 -22.24
CA GLU A 232 34.85 8.48 -22.92
C GLU A 232 33.92 7.82 -23.96
N PRO A 233 34.44 7.39 -25.12
CA PRO A 233 33.67 6.63 -26.10
C PRO A 233 33.34 5.24 -25.55
N VAL A 234 32.06 4.87 -25.60
CA VAL A 234 31.55 3.59 -25.13
C VAL A 234 30.71 2.93 -26.22
N GLU A 235 30.93 1.63 -26.43
CA GLU A 235 30.08 0.80 -27.27
C GLU A 235 28.85 0.35 -26.47
N LEU A 236 27.68 0.90 -26.79
CA LEU A 236 26.41 0.55 -26.18
C LEU A 236 25.86 -0.71 -26.82
N ARG A 237 25.40 -1.68 -26.02
CA ARG A 237 24.69 -2.85 -26.55
C ARG A 237 23.37 -2.41 -27.17
N ILE A 238 23.15 -2.83 -28.42
CA ILE A 238 21.87 -2.66 -29.09
C ILE A 238 20.94 -3.80 -28.67
N ASP A 239 19.84 -3.45 -28.02
CA ASP A 239 18.76 -4.37 -27.69
C ASP A 239 17.41 -3.65 -27.64
N VAL A 240 16.35 -4.45 -27.69
CA VAL A 240 14.97 -4.02 -27.44
C VAL A 240 14.75 -3.77 -25.95
N ASP A 241 13.77 -2.92 -25.62
CA ASP A 241 13.47 -2.59 -24.23
C ASP A 241 12.27 -3.38 -23.71
N ASP A 242 12.46 -4.04 -22.57
CA ASP A 242 11.35 -4.61 -21.81
C ASP A 242 10.64 -3.51 -21.01
N ILE A 243 9.39 -3.21 -21.39
CA ILE A 243 8.56 -2.17 -20.76
C ILE A 243 8.14 -2.50 -19.31
N ASP A 244 8.29 -3.75 -18.88
CA ASP A 244 7.87 -4.26 -17.58
C ASP A 244 9.05 -4.33 -16.58
N HIS A 245 10.28 -4.34 -17.09
CA HIS A 245 11.50 -4.19 -16.28
C HIS A 245 11.48 -2.92 -15.40
N PHE A 246 11.91 -3.00 -14.14
CA PHE A 246 11.90 -1.87 -13.20
C PHE A 246 12.93 -0.76 -13.48
N GLY A 247 13.83 -0.94 -14.44
CA GLY A 247 14.59 0.18 -15.04
C GLY A 247 13.75 1.01 -16.02
N ASN A 248 12.62 0.46 -16.47
CA ASN A 248 11.70 1.04 -17.45
C ASN A 248 10.36 1.48 -16.82
N ARG A 249 10.09 1.04 -15.58
CA ARG A 249 8.98 1.51 -14.75
C ARG A 249 9.50 2.27 -13.54
N ARG A 250 8.76 3.30 -13.11
CA ARG A 250 9.13 4.13 -11.96
C ARG A 250 7.93 4.42 -11.07
N ILE A 251 8.23 4.73 -9.82
CA ILE A 251 7.27 5.14 -8.81
C ILE A 251 7.15 6.65 -8.79
N ARG A 252 5.92 7.14 -8.95
CA ARG A 252 5.53 8.49 -8.55
C ARG A 252 5.12 8.45 -7.10
N GLN A 253 5.93 9.10 -6.26
CA GLN A 253 5.65 9.26 -4.84
C GLN A 253 4.58 10.34 -4.61
N VAL A 254 4.05 10.40 -3.39
CA VAL A 254 3.03 11.38 -2.98
C VAL A 254 3.42 12.83 -3.33
N GLY A 255 4.67 13.22 -3.08
CA GLY A 255 5.15 14.57 -3.36
C GLY A 255 5.04 14.94 -4.84
N GLU A 256 5.40 14.02 -5.74
CA GLU A 256 5.29 14.25 -7.18
C GLU A 256 3.83 14.30 -7.64
N LEU A 257 2.97 13.43 -7.09
CA LEU A 257 1.55 13.42 -7.41
C LEU A 257 0.89 14.76 -7.02
N VAL A 258 1.14 15.25 -5.81
CA VAL A 258 0.63 16.54 -5.34
C VAL A 258 1.24 17.70 -6.13
N GLN A 259 2.54 17.65 -6.45
CA GLN A 259 3.20 18.66 -7.28
C GLN A 259 2.55 18.78 -8.66
N ASN A 260 2.16 17.66 -9.28
CA ASN A 260 1.49 17.66 -10.58
C ASN A 260 0.10 18.32 -10.52
N GLN A 261 -0.65 18.12 -9.43
CA GLN A 261 -1.93 18.77 -9.21
C GLN A 261 -1.77 20.27 -8.97
N LEU A 262 -0.82 20.65 -8.10
CA LEU A 262 -0.48 22.04 -7.85
C LEU A 262 -0.08 22.76 -9.14
N ARG A 263 0.76 22.14 -9.98
CA ARG A 263 1.16 22.68 -11.29
C ARG A 263 -0.05 22.89 -12.20
N THR A 264 -0.98 21.95 -12.23
CA THR A 264 -2.22 22.06 -13.02
C THR A 264 -3.08 23.22 -12.52
N GLY A 265 -3.24 23.36 -11.20
CA GLY A 265 -3.94 24.47 -10.57
C GLY A 265 -3.30 25.82 -10.90
N LEU A 266 -1.96 25.92 -10.78
CA LEU A 266 -1.20 27.12 -11.10
C LEU A 266 -1.28 27.48 -12.59
N SER A 267 -1.30 26.51 -13.49
CA SER A 267 -1.46 26.78 -14.93
C SER A 267 -2.85 27.34 -15.26
N ARG A 268 -3.91 26.86 -14.58
CA ARG A 268 -5.26 27.44 -14.69
C ARG A 268 -5.29 28.87 -14.14
N MET A 269 -4.61 29.10 -13.02
CA MET A 269 -4.47 30.42 -12.41
C MET A 269 -3.68 31.38 -13.32
N GLU A 270 -2.58 30.93 -13.93
CA GLU A 270 -1.78 31.73 -14.88
C GLU A 270 -2.65 32.27 -16.02
N ARG A 271 -3.55 31.44 -16.56
CA ARG A 271 -4.49 31.86 -17.60
C ARG A 271 -5.41 32.99 -17.12
N VAL A 272 -5.94 32.88 -15.89
CA VAL A 272 -6.80 33.91 -15.28
C VAL A 272 -6.01 35.20 -15.05
N VAL A 273 -4.75 35.09 -14.60
CA VAL A 273 -3.86 36.24 -14.43
C VAL A 273 -3.64 36.96 -15.77
N ARG A 274 -3.31 36.22 -16.84
CA ARG A 274 -3.11 36.79 -18.19
C ARG A 274 -4.37 37.51 -18.70
N GLU A 275 -5.54 36.93 -18.49
CA GLU A 275 -6.82 37.54 -18.88
C GLU A 275 -7.12 38.82 -18.07
N ARG A 276 -6.90 38.79 -16.75
CA ARG A 276 -7.09 39.96 -15.88
C ARG A 276 -6.12 41.09 -16.19
N MET A 277 -4.87 40.79 -16.53
CA MET A 277 -3.88 41.79 -16.93
C MET A 277 -4.31 42.59 -18.17
N THR A 278 -5.08 41.99 -19.08
CA THR A 278 -5.57 42.69 -20.29
C THR A 278 -6.88 43.45 -20.09
N THR A 279 -7.60 43.17 -19.00
CA THR A 279 -8.95 43.72 -18.75
C THR A 279 -8.99 44.77 -17.66
N GLN A 280 -8.05 44.72 -16.70
CA GLN A 280 -7.93 45.70 -15.61
C GLN A 280 -7.07 46.89 -16.01
N ASP A 281 -7.30 48.03 -15.36
CA ASP A 281 -6.51 49.24 -15.53
C ASP A 281 -5.10 49.07 -14.91
N ALA A 282 -4.05 49.41 -15.67
CA ALA A 282 -2.66 49.12 -15.34
C ALA A 282 -2.19 49.78 -14.03
N GLU A 283 -2.72 50.95 -13.68
CA GLU A 283 -2.35 51.66 -12.44
C GLU A 283 -2.99 51.04 -11.18
N ALA A 284 -4.16 50.40 -11.34
CA ALA A 284 -4.92 49.80 -10.23
C ALA A 284 -4.57 48.32 -9.95
N ILE A 285 -3.72 47.71 -10.79
CA ILE A 285 -3.34 46.31 -10.62
C ILE A 285 -2.51 46.12 -9.34
N THR A 286 -2.88 45.09 -8.58
CA THR A 286 -2.11 44.57 -7.45
C THR A 286 -1.97 43.05 -7.60
N PRO A 287 -0.95 42.40 -7.02
CA PRO A 287 -0.84 40.94 -7.05
C PRO A 287 -2.11 40.23 -6.56
N GLN A 288 -2.74 40.76 -5.51
CA GLN A 288 -3.99 40.22 -4.97
C GLN A 288 -5.19 40.35 -5.93
N SER A 289 -5.28 41.41 -6.74
CA SER A 289 -6.37 41.54 -7.73
C SER A 289 -6.23 40.56 -8.91
N LEU A 290 -4.99 40.17 -9.23
CA LEU A 290 -4.71 39.22 -10.31
C LEU A 290 -4.87 37.77 -9.88
N ILE A 291 -4.43 37.43 -8.68
CA ILE A 291 -4.38 36.06 -8.19
C ILE A 291 -5.77 35.59 -7.76
N ASN A 292 -6.27 34.55 -8.44
CA ASN A 292 -7.47 33.81 -8.01
C ASN A 292 -7.05 32.40 -7.60
N ILE A 293 -7.18 32.09 -6.31
CA ILE A 293 -6.74 30.82 -5.73
C ILE A 293 -7.75 29.67 -5.93
N ARG A 294 -9.00 29.97 -6.32
CA ARG A 294 -10.04 28.94 -6.47
C ARG A 294 -9.63 27.76 -7.37
N PRO A 295 -8.98 27.96 -8.53
CA PRO A 295 -8.53 26.84 -9.36
C PRO A 295 -7.49 25.94 -8.68
N VAL A 296 -6.61 26.53 -7.85
CA VAL A 296 -5.57 25.79 -7.11
C VAL A 296 -6.21 24.94 -6.02
N ASN A 297 -7.02 25.55 -5.16
CA ASN A 297 -7.71 24.85 -4.07
C ASN A 297 -8.64 23.76 -4.60
N ALA A 298 -9.35 24.03 -5.70
CA ALA A 298 -10.19 23.03 -6.35
C ALA A 298 -9.40 21.79 -6.80
N THR A 299 -8.23 21.97 -7.44
CA THR A 299 -7.41 20.83 -7.88
C THR A 299 -6.84 20.02 -6.71
N ILE A 300 -6.45 20.67 -5.62
CA ILE A 300 -5.94 19.99 -4.43
C ILE A 300 -7.08 19.21 -3.74
N LYS A 301 -8.24 19.86 -3.54
CA LYS A 301 -9.42 19.23 -2.92
C LYS A 301 -9.95 18.06 -3.76
N GLU A 302 -9.96 18.20 -5.08
CA GLU A 302 -10.32 17.11 -6.00
C GLU A 302 -9.36 15.94 -5.87
N PHE A 303 -8.04 16.17 -5.85
CA PHE A 303 -7.06 15.11 -5.68
C PHE A 303 -7.22 14.35 -4.36
N PHE A 304 -7.28 15.05 -3.23
CA PHE A 304 -7.41 14.40 -1.93
C PHE A 304 -8.80 13.78 -1.70
N GLY A 305 -9.86 14.33 -2.30
CA GLY A 305 -11.23 13.87 -2.12
C GLY A 305 -11.60 12.67 -3.00
N THR A 306 -11.36 12.76 -4.32
CA THR A 306 -11.95 11.85 -5.32
C THR A 306 -10.93 11.04 -6.13
N SER A 307 -9.62 11.29 -5.97
CA SER A 307 -8.60 10.51 -6.68
C SER A 307 -8.61 9.03 -6.28
N GLN A 308 -8.45 8.14 -7.25
CA GLN A 308 -8.25 6.70 -7.02
C GLN A 308 -7.01 6.40 -6.15
N LEU A 309 -6.02 7.30 -6.18
CA LEU A 309 -4.79 7.18 -5.39
C LEU A 309 -4.96 7.69 -3.95
N SER A 310 -5.97 8.52 -3.68
CA SER A 310 -6.31 8.99 -2.33
C SER A 310 -7.34 8.04 -1.71
N GLN A 311 -6.85 7.04 -1.00
CA GLN A 311 -7.68 5.97 -0.43
C GLN A 311 -7.93 6.23 1.04
N PHE A 312 -9.08 5.78 1.55
CA PHE A 312 -9.27 5.65 2.99
C PHE A 312 -8.17 4.75 3.56
N MET A 313 -7.64 5.12 4.71
CA MET A 313 -6.64 4.28 5.35
C MET A 313 -7.30 2.96 5.76
N ASP A 314 -6.68 1.86 5.36
CA ASP A 314 -6.99 0.52 5.89
C ASP A 314 -6.44 0.44 7.32
N GLN A 315 -7.35 0.40 8.29
CA GLN A 315 -7.13 0.49 9.74
C GLN A 315 -7.82 -0.67 10.48
N ASN A 316 -8.02 -1.81 9.83
CA ASN A 316 -8.47 -3.01 10.54
C ASN A 316 -7.51 -3.32 11.71
N ASN A 317 -6.22 -3.35 11.40
CA ASN A 317 -5.13 -3.57 12.35
C ASN A 317 -3.86 -2.80 11.90
N PRO A 318 -2.82 -2.71 12.75
CA PRO A 318 -1.60 -1.98 12.42
C PRO A 318 -0.88 -2.46 11.15
N LEU A 319 -0.91 -3.78 10.87
CA LEU A 319 -0.27 -4.35 9.68
C LEU A 319 -0.97 -3.88 8.40
N ALA A 320 -2.30 -3.82 8.40
CA ALA A 320 -3.09 -3.27 7.29
C ALA A 320 -2.66 -1.83 6.98
N GLY A 321 -2.46 -1.02 8.03
CA GLY A 321 -1.99 0.36 7.93
C GLY A 321 -0.60 0.47 7.30
N VAL A 322 0.39 -0.27 7.81
CA VAL A 322 1.76 -0.29 7.28
C VAL A 322 1.78 -0.71 5.81
N THR A 323 1.08 -1.81 5.49
CA THR A 323 1.05 -2.31 4.12
C THR A 323 0.36 -1.33 3.17
N ASN A 324 -0.72 -0.67 3.57
CA ASN A 324 -1.41 0.31 2.73
C ASN A 324 -0.50 1.50 2.40
N LYS A 325 0.30 1.98 3.38
CA LYS A 325 1.29 3.05 3.19
C LYS A 325 2.41 2.63 2.22
N ARG A 326 2.76 1.34 2.16
CA ARG A 326 3.81 0.76 1.29
C ARG A 326 3.29 0.16 -0.02
N ARG A 327 2.02 0.40 -0.35
CA ARG A 327 1.36 -0.14 -1.55
C ARG A 327 1.84 0.56 -2.83
N LEU A 328 2.03 -0.23 -3.87
CA LEU A 328 2.38 0.20 -5.23
C LEU A 328 1.20 -0.11 -6.16
N SER A 329 0.69 0.90 -6.85
CA SER A 329 -0.45 0.76 -7.76
C SER A 329 -0.07 1.13 -9.19
N ALA A 330 -0.25 0.22 -10.14
CA ALA A 330 -0.12 0.51 -11.57
C ALA A 330 -1.36 1.24 -12.14
N LEU A 331 -2.44 1.33 -11.35
CA LEU A 331 -3.70 1.98 -11.72
C LEU A 331 -3.66 3.50 -11.49
N GLY A 332 -4.66 4.20 -12.02
CA GLY A 332 -4.90 5.62 -11.81
C GLY A 332 -4.43 6.52 -12.96
N PRO A 333 -4.55 7.85 -12.83
CA PRO A 333 -4.25 8.80 -13.89
C PRO A 333 -2.82 8.69 -14.39
N GLY A 334 -2.62 8.49 -15.70
CA GLY A 334 -1.30 8.32 -16.31
C GLY A 334 -0.65 6.93 -16.12
N GLY A 335 -1.31 6.03 -15.37
CA GLY A 335 -0.97 4.61 -15.31
C GLY A 335 -1.82 3.79 -16.28
N LEU A 336 -2.08 2.54 -15.91
CA LEU A 336 -2.89 1.60 -16.68
C LEU A 336 -4.35 1.64 -16.22
N SER A 337 -5.27 1.38 -17.15
CA SER A 337 -6.63 0.98 -16.80
C SER A 337 -6.68 -0.53 -16.60
N ARG A 338 -7.50 -0.98 -15.66
CA ARG A 338 -7.69 -2.40 -15.34
C ARG A 338 -8.04 -3.24 -16.57
N ASP A 339 -8.92 -2.74 -17.43
CA ASP A 339 -9.43 -3.46 -18.59
C ASP A 339 -8.47 -3.42 -19.79
N ARG A 340 -7.46 -2.55 -19.74
CA ARG A 340 -6.41 -2.43 -20.79
C ARG A 340 -5.09 -3.09 -20.40
N ALA A 341 -4.96 -3.55 -19.17
CA ALA A 341 -3.75 -4.22 -18.70
C ALA A 341 -3.73 -5.66 -19.24
N SER A 342 -2.66 -6.00 -19.97
CA SER A 342 -2.40 -7.37 -20.45
C SER A 342 -2.02 -8.29 -19.28
N MET A 343 -1.95 -9.59 -19.56
CA MET A 343 -1.51 -10.59 -18.58
C MET A 343 -0.03 -10.43 -18.22
N GLU A 344 0.83 -10.12 -19.20
CA GLU A 344 2.28 -9.90 -19.02
C GLU A 344 2.57 -8.86 -17.94
N VAL A 345 1.83 -7.75 -17.93
CA VAL A 345 2.00 -6.67 -16.95
C VAL A 345 1.62 -7.10 -15.53
N ARG A 346 0.79 -8.13 -15.40
CA ARG A 346 0.33 -8.65 -14.11
C ARG A 346 1.26 -9.74 -13.57
N ASP A 347 2.15 -10.25 -14.41
CA ASP A 347 3.07 -11.32 -14.05
C ASP A 347 4.25 -10.80 -13.21
N VAL A 348 4.96 -11.72 -12.58
CA VAL A 348 6.14 -11.41 -11.78
C VAL A 348 7.36 -11.37 -12.70
N HIS A 349 7.95 -10.19 -12.84
CA HIS A 349 9.20 -10.01 -13.59
C HIS A 349 10.41 -10.24 -12.67
N PRO A 350 11.52 -10.86 -13.12
CA PRO A 350 12.75 -11.05 -12.33
C PRO A 350 13.28 -9.78 -11.62
N SER A 351 13.29 -8.64 -12.32
CA SER A 351 13.62 -7.32 -11.75
C SER A 351 12.81 -6.89 -10.51
N HIS A 352 11.69 -7.54 -10.20
CA HIS A 352 10.93 -7.33 -8.97
C HIS A 352 11.69 -7.78 -7.72
N TYR A 353 12.66 -8.68 -7.85
CA TYR A 353 13.44 -9.22 -6.74
C TYR A 353 13.99 -8.10 -5.85
N GLY A 354 13.72 -8.19 -4.54
CA GLY A 354 14.16 -7.19 -3.56
C GLY A 354 13.50 -5.81 -3.67
N ARG A 355 12.58 -5.61 -4.63
CA ARG A 355 11.94 -4.31 -4.93
C ARG A 355 10.44 -4.35 -4.71
N MET A 356 9.74 -5.30 -5.31
CA MET A 356 8.30 -5.52 -5.15
C MET A 356 8.07 -6.97 -4.76
N CYS A 357 7.23 -7.20 -3.75
CA CYS A 357 6.97 -8.54 -3.28
C CYS A 357 6.24 -9.37 -4.35
N PRO A 358 6.72 -10.59 -4.66
CA PRO A 358 6.06 -11.47 -5.64
C PRO A 358 4.83 -12.20 -5.05
N ILE A 359 4.65 -12.18 -3.73
CA ILE A 359 3.59 -12.90 -3.02
C ILE A 359 2.41 -11.98 -2.71
N GLU A 360 2.67 -10.76 -2.23
CA GLU A 360 1.60 -9.89 -1.73
C GLU A 360 0.93 -9.09 -2.86
N SER A 361 -0.19 -9.63 -3.35
CA SER A 361 -1.10 -8.98 -4.30
C SER A 361 -2.55 -9.36 -3.99
N PRO A 362 -3.55 -8.51 -4.28
CA PRO A 362 -4.95 -8.91 -4.22
C PRO A 362 -5.25 -10.10 -5.16
N GLU A 363 -6.09 -11.04 -4.73
CA GLU A 363 -6.54 -12.20 -5.52
C GLU A 363 -7.58 -11.84 -6.60
N GLY A 364 -8.24 -10.70 -6.44
CA GLY A 364 -9.33 -10.27 -7.30
C GLY A 364 -8.86 -9.72 -8.66
N PRO A 365 -9.69 -8.91 -9.34
CA PRO A 365 -9.41 -8.42 -10.70
C PRO A 365 -8.19 -7.47 -10.78
N ASN A 366 -7.62 -7.09 -9.63
CA ASN A 366 -6.46 -6.23 -9.51
C ASN A 366 -5.15 -7.01 -9.29
N ILE A 367 -5.16 -8.34 -9.40
CA ILE A 367 -3.96 -9.17 -9.29
C ILE A 367 -2.84 -8.66 -10.22
N GLY A 368 -1.63 -8.52 -9.68
CA GLY A 368 -0.44 -8.01 -10.37
C GLY A 368 -0.43 -6.50 -10.64
N LEU A 369 -1.58 -5.81 -10.53
CA LEU A 369 -1.67 -4.36 -10.71
C LEU A 369 -1.48 -3.58 -9.41
N ILE A 370 -1.62 -4.27 -8.28
CA ILE A 370 -1.37 -3.74 -6.94
C ILE A 370 -0.40 -4.70 -6.27
N GLY A 371 0.76 -4.19 -5.90
CA GLY A 371 1.77 -4.92 -5.13
C GLY A 371 2.18 -4.15 -3.87
N SER A 372 3.05 -4.76 -3.08
CA SER A 372 3.68 -4.12 -1.93
C SER A 372 5.18 -3.96 -2.16
N LEU A 373 5.74 -2.85 -1.67
CA LEU A 373 7.19 -2.66 -1.64
C LEU A 373 7.84 -3.77 -0.79
N ALA A 374 8.92 -4.36 -1.29
CA ALA A 374 9.70 -5.35 -0.54
C ALA A 374 10.30 -4.73 0.74
N THR A 375 10.72 -5.57 1.69
CA THR A 375 11.16 -5.14 3.03
C THR A 375 12.29 -4.12 2.99
N PHE A 376 13.33 -4.35 2.18
CA PHE A 376 14.50 -3.48 2.10
C PHE A 376 14.50 -2.53 0.89
N GLY A 377 13.47 -2.60 0.06
CA GLY A 377 13.33 -1.74 -1.11
C GLY A 377 13.22 -0.26 -0.69
N ARG A 378 13.96 0.61 -1.37
CA ARG A 378 13.88 2.07 -1.22
C ARG A 378 13.66 2.73 -2.57
N ILE A 379 13.08 3.93 -2.59
CA ILE A 379 12.85 4.66 -3.83
C ILE A 379 13.87 5.81 -3.90
N ASN A 380 14.58 5.90 -5.02
CA ASN A 380 15.57 6.95 -5.24
C ASN A 380 14.92 8.25 -5.77
N PRO A 381 15.67 9.37 -5.85
CA PRO A 381 15.12 10.65 -6.29
C PRO A 381 14.58 10.67 -7.74
N PHE A 382 14.95 9.71 -8.58
CA PHE A 382 14.39 9.56 -9.93
C PHE A 382 13.09 8.74 -9.98
N GLY A 383 12.75 8.10 -8.86
CA GLY A 383 11.56 7.25 -8.72
C GLY A 383 11.82 5.77 -9.02
N PHE A 384 13.05 5.33 -9.22
CA PHE A 384 13.36 3.90 -9.36
C PHE A 384 13.47 3.25 -7.99
N ILE A 385 13.12 1.96 -7.91
CA ILE A 385 13.27 1.17 -6.69
C ILE A 385 14.68 0.59 -6.66
N GLU A 386 15.41 0.88 -5.60
CA GLU A 386 16.72 0.32 -5.29
C GLU A 386 16.58 -0.76 -4.22
N THR A 387 17.44 -1.77 -4.29
CA THR A 387 17.55 -2.81 -3.27
C THR A 387 19.02 -2.94 -2.85
N PRO A 388 19.30 -3.23 -1.56
CA PRO A 388 20.68 -3.29 -1.06
C PRO A 388 21.34 -4.64 -1.33
N TYR A 389 22.65 -4.61 -1.59
CA TYR A 389 23.49 -5.77 -1.80
C TYR A 389 24.84 -5.58 -1.09
N ARG A 390 25.45 -6.66 -0.63
CA ARG A 390 26.82 -6.66 -0.07
C ARG A 390 27.82 -6.87 -1.19
N ARG A 391 28.91 -6.10 -1.19
CA ARG A 391 29.99 -6.25 -2.15
C ARG A 391 30.82 -7.51 -1.85
N VAL A 392 31.13 -8.28 -2.88
CA VAL A 392 32.04 -9.42 -2.83
C VAL A 392 33.33 -9.04 -3.56
N VAL A 393 34.48 -9.31 -2.93
CA VAL A 393 35.80 -9.03 -3.51
C VAL A 393 36.64 -10.29 -3.43
N ASN A 394 37.01 -10.88 -4.57
CA ASN A 394 37.82 -12.11 -4.64
C ASN A 394 37.27 -13.25 -3.77
N GLY A 395 35.95 -13.47 -3.80
CA GLY A 395 35.29 -14.51 -2.99
C GLY A 395 35.15 -14.19 -1.50
N HIS A 396 35.46 -12.96 -1.07
CA HIS A 396 35.25 -12.48 0.29
C HIS A 396 34.07 -11.52 0.35
N VAL A 397 33.06 -11.84 1.16
CA VAL A 397 31.85 -11.04 1.35
C VAL A 397 32.14 -9.92 2.36
N THR A 398 32.03 -8.67 1.90
CA THR A 398 32.29 -7.49 2.73
C THR A 398 31.03 -6.99 3.43
N ASN A 399 31.21 -6.11 4.42
CA ASN A 399 30.11 -5.37 5.06
C ASN A 399 29.72 -4.09 4.32
N ASP A 400 30.31 -3.81 3.14
CA ASP A 400 29.96 -2.66 2.31
C ASP A 400 28.63 -2.92 1.60
N VAL A 401 27.60 -2.16 1.95
CA VAL A 401 26.24 -2.30 1.42
C VAL A 401 25.97 -1.22 0.38
N VAL A 402 25.75 -1.66 -0.86
CA VAL A 402 25.45 -0.79 -2.00
C VAL A 402 24.01 -1.01 -2.44
N TYR A 403 23.29 0.09 -2.63
CA TYR A 403 21.93 0.05 -3.17
C TYR A 403 21.97 0.21 -4.69
N MET A 404 21.29 -0.69 -5.39
CA MET A 404 21.32 -0.74 -6.86
C MET A 404 19.91 -0.70 -7.47
N THR A 405 19.76 0.05 -8.55
CA THR A 405 18.56 0.02 -9.39
C THR A 405 18.52 -1.27 -10.22
N ALA A 406 17.37 -1.60 -10.81
CA ALA A 406 17.21 -2.84 -11.57
C ALA A 406 18.14 -2.93 -12.79
N ASP A 407 18.40 -1.80 -13.44
CA ASP A 407 19.31 -1.67 -14.57
C ASP A 407 20.79 -1.81 -14.18
N GLN A 408 21.17 -1.42 -12.95
CA GLN A 408 22.53 -1.65 -12.44
C GLN A 408 22.71 -3.10 -11.99
N GLU A 409 21.68 -3.72 -11.41
CA GLU A 409 21.72 -5.13 -11.02
C GLU A 409 22.03 -6.07 -12.19
N ALA A 410 21.53 -5.78 -13.39
CA ALA A 410 21.79 -6.58 -14.58
C ALA A 410 23.25 -6.53 -15.07
N GLU A 411 24.09 -5.64 -14.52
CA GLU A 411 25.52 -5.54 -14.84
C GLU A 411 26.39 -6.41 -13.90
N HIS A 412 25.78 -7.10 -12.93
CA HIS A 412 26.47 -7.84 -11.86
C HIS A 412 25.95 -9.27 -11.70
N VAL A 413 26.82 -10.17 -11.23
CA VAL A 413 26.46 -11.53 -10.82
C VAL A 413 26.23 -11.56 -9.31
N ILE A 414 25.01 -11.94 -8.88
CA ILE A 414 24.59 -11.78 -7.47
C ILE A 414 24.33 -13.12 -6.81
N ALA A 415 25.09 -13.44 -5.76
CA ALA A 415 24.90 -14.63 -4.93
C ALA A 415 23.72 -14.49 -3.95
N GLN A 416 23.06 -15.61 -3.69
CA GLN A 416 21.97 -15.68 -2.70
C GLN A 416 22.47 -15.49 -1.25
N ALA A 417 21.61 -14.98 -0.37
CA ALA A 417 21.96 -14.73 1.04
C ALA A 417 22.32 -15.99 1.86
N ASN A 418 21.82 -17.16 1.44
CA ASN A 418 21.94 -18.45 2.13
C ASN A 418 23.20 -19.25 1.78
N GLN A 419 24.11 -18.70 0.96
CA GLN A 419 25.39 -19.34 0.69
C GLN A 419 26.21 -19.47 1.97
N GLU A 420 26.82 -20.63 2.18
CA GLU A 420 27.62 -20.90 3.36
C GLU A 420 28.94 -20.12 3.32
N LEU A 421 29.20 -19.36 4.40
CA LEU A 421 30.40 -18.56 4.58
C LEU A 421 31.19 -19.05 5.79
N ASP A 422 32.52 -18.91 5.76
CA ASP A 422 33.38 -19.11 6.92
C ASP A 422 33.30 -17.92 7.90
N ASP A 423 33.92 -18.04 9.08
CA ASP A 423 33.97 -16.97 10.10
C ASP A 423 34.64 -15.68 9.59
N ASN A 424 35.43 -15.76 8.51
CA ASN A 424 36.09 -14.65 7.88
C ASN A 424 35.28 -14.10 6.68
N GLY A 425 34.07 -14.58 6.40
CA GLY A 425 33.22 -14.11 5.32
C GLY A 425 33.57 -14.63 3.91
N ASN A 426 34.37 -15.68 3.78
CA ASN A 426 34.66 -16.31 2.49
C ASN A 426 33.68 -17.45 2.21
N PHE A 427 33.37 -17.70 0.93
CA PHE A 427 32.56 -18.86 0.54
C PHE A 427 33.26 -20.17 0.90
N THR A 428 32.52 -21.11 1.49
CA THR A 428 33.03 -22.45 1.83
C THR A 428 33.10 -23.36 0.61
N ALA A 429 32.14 -23.21 -0.31
CA ALA A 429 32.07 -23.92 -1.58
C ALA A 429 32.88 -23.23 -2.68
N LYS A 430 33.22 -23.97 -3.75
CA LYS A 430 33.95 -23.42 -4.92
C LYS A 430 33.03 -22.76 -5.94
N GLU A 431 31.77 -23.17 -5.94
CA GLU A 431 30.70 -22.65 -6.78
C GLU A 431 29.62 -22.08 -5.86
N ALA A 432 28.94 -21.03 -6.33
CA ALA A 432 27.84 -20.40 -5.63
C ALA A 432 26.64 -20.27 -6.57
N LEU A 433 25.44 -20.47 -6.03
CA LEU A 433 24.20 -20.23 -6.74
C LEU A 433 23.97 -18.72 -6.84
N VAL A 434 23.94 -18.23 -8.08
CA VAL A 434 23.81 -16.82 -8.39
C VAL A 434 22.58 -16.56 -9.25
N ARG A 435 22.20 -15.29 -9.30
CA ARG A 435 21.28 -14.74 -10.30
C ARG A 435 22.10 -14.00 -11.35
N ASP A 436 21.93 -14.38 -12.60
CA ASP A 436 22.61 -13.76 -13.73
C ASP A 436 21.88 -12.49 -14.22
N ALA A 437 22.38 -11.87 -15.30
CA ALA A 437 21.79 -10.66 -15.87
C ALA A 437 20.37 -10.87 -16.46
N ALA A 438 20.03 -12.10 -16.87
CA ALA A 438 18.69 -12.47 -17.33
C ALA A 438 17.74 -12.77 -16.16
N GLY A 439 18.26 -12.87 -14.94
CA GLY A 439 17.52 -13.28 -13.74
C GLY A 439 17.32 -14.79 -13.66
N GLU A 440 18.11 -15.56 -14.40
CA GLU A 440 18.18 -17.01 -14.31
C GLU A 440 19.10 -17.43 -13.17
N ALA A 441 18.82 -18.60 -12.59
CA ALA A 441 19.61 -19.17 -11.50
C ALA A 441 20.63 -20.15 -12.08
N GLU A 442 21.92 -19.88 -11.87
CA GLU A 442 23.02 -20.73 -12.32
C GLU A 442 24.09 -20.87 -11.22
N ASP A 443 24.83 -21.99 -11.26
CA ASP A 443 25.99 -22.19 -10.40
C ASP A 443 27.24 -21.65 -11.11
N VAL A 444 27.92 -20.69 -10.50
CA VAL A 444 29.14 -20.08 -11.05
C VAL A 444 30.31 -20.21 -10.08
N PRO A 445 31.56 -20.18 -10.57
CA PRO A 445 32.72 -20.08 -9.71
C PRO A 445 32.65 -18.83 -8.82
N VAL A 446 33.01 -18.98 -7.54
CA VAL A 446 32.96 -17.89 -6.54
C VAL A 446 33.74 -16.63 -6.97
N GLU A 447 34.78 -16.80 -7.79
CA GLU A 447 35.59 -15.70 -8.34
C GLU A 447 34.79 -14.77 -9.27
N MET A 448 33.68 -15.23 -9.84
CA MET A 448 32.79 -14.45 -10.70
C MET A 448 31.71 -13.69 -9.94
N VAL A 449 31.56 -13.92 -8.63
CA VAL A 449 30.53 -13.29 -7.80
C VAL A 449 30.96 -11.87 -7.44
N ASP A 450 30.16 -10.89 -7.88
CA ASP A 450 30.42 -9.47 -7.58
C ASP A 450 29.69 -9.01 -6.32
N MET A 451 28.48 -9.52 -6.10
CA MET A 451 27.55 -9.03 -5.09
C MET A 451 26.84 -10.20 -4.41
N MET A 452 26.28 -9.96 -3.22
CA MET A 452 25.49 -10.94 -2.48
C MET A 452 24.28 -10.25 -1.83
N ASP A 453 23.15 -10.94 -1.76
CA ASP A 453 21.96 -10.47 -1.04
C ASP A 453 22.29 -10.12 0.43
N VAL A 454 21.57 -9.16 1.02
CA VAL A 454 21.76 -8.76 2.42
C VAL A 454 21.03 -9.66 3.41
N SER A 455 19.93 -10.29 2.98
CA SER A 455 19.06 -11.10 3.84
C SER A 455 18.21 -12.07 3.01
N PRO A 456 17.94 -13.30 3.48
CA PRO A 456 17.08 -14.25 2.76
C PRO A 456 15.67 -13.72 2.49
N ARG A 457 15.10 -12.95 3.42
CA ARG A 457 13.77 -12.32 3.29
C ARG A 457 13.76 -11.05 2.42
N GLN A 458 14.83 -10.75 1.70
CA GLN A 458 14.95 -9.50 0.93
C GLN A 458 13.85 -9.33 -0.12
N MET A 459 13.39 -10.43 -0.72
CA MET A 459 12.37 -10.41 -1.78
C MET A 459 10.93 -10.19 -1.30
N VAL A 460 10.63 -10.45 -0.03
CA VAL A 460 9.24 -10.45 0.47
C VAL A 460 8.83 -9.09 1.05
N SER A 461 7.52 -8.84 1.15
CA SER A 461 6.98 -7.65 1.83
C SER A 461 6.97 -7.83 3.34
N VAL A 462 6.64 -6.75 4.07
CA VAL A 462 6.45 -6.80 5.53
C VAL A 462 5.38 -7.82 5.90
N GLY A 463 4.24 -7.86 5.20
CA GLY A 463 3.16 -8.81 5.50
C GLY A 463 3.55 -10.27 5.27
N ALA A 464 4.22 -10.56 4.16
CA ALA A 464 4.69 -11.91 3.87
C ALA A 464 5.84 -12.33 4.81
N SER A 465 6.65 -11.37 5.29
CA SER A 465 7.74 -11.64 6.23
C SER A 465 7.30 -12.06 7.63
N LEU A 466 6.00 -11.94 7.95
CA LEU A 466 5.39 -12.34 9.23
C LEU A 466 4.87 -13.80 9.22
N ILE A 467 4.99 -14.50 8.09
CA ILE A 467 4.58 -15.89 7.96
C ILE A 467 5.79 -16.78 8.31
N PRO A 468 5.78 -17.51 9.45
CA PRO A 468 6.83 -18.49 9.74
C PRO A 468 6.76 -19.63 8.72
N PHE A 469 7.87 -20.29 8.42
CA PHE A 469 7.89 -21.44 7.49
C PHE A 469 7.31 -21.13 6.09
N LEU A 470 7.40 -19.88 5.64
CA LEU A 470 6.87 -19.45 4.33
C LEU A 470 7.45 -20.27 3.17
N GLU A 471 8.71 -20.70 3.29
CA GLU A 471 9.40 -21.58 2.34
C GLU A 471 8.76 -22.96 2.16
N HIS A 472 7.82 -23.34 3.04
CA HIS A 472 7.08 -24.61 2.99
C HIS A 472 5.63 -24.46 2.52
N ASP A 473 5.23 -23.25 2.10
CA ASP A 473 3.91 -22.97 1.57
C ASP A 473 3.93 -22.69 0.06
N GLU A 474 2.92 -23.19 -0.64
CA GLU A 474 2.67 -22.79 -2.03
C GLU A 474 2.35 -21.29 -2.12
N GLY A 475 2.86 -20.62 -3.16
CA GLY A 475 2.72 -19.17 -3.36
C GLY A 475 1.28 -18.66 -3.32
N HIS A 476 0.30 -19.44 -3.81
CA HIS A 476 -1.13 -19.06 -3.74
C HIS A 476 -1.65 -19.01 -2.30
N ARG A 477 -1.20 -19.91 -1.43
CA ARG A 477 -1.59 -19.96 -0.01
C ARG A 477 -0.85 -18.91 0.80
N ALA A 478 0.42 -18.69 0.51
CA ALA A 478 1.18 -17.58 1.07
C ALA A 478 0.54 -16.21 0.76
N LEU A 479 0.07 -16.01 -0.49
CA LEU A 479 -0.64 -14.81 -0.92
C LEU A 479 -1.94 -14.63 -0.13
N MET A 480 -2.75 -15.69 -0.02
CA MET A 480 -3.97 -15.72 0.79
C MET A 480 -3.69 -15.38 2.27
N GLY A 481 -2.67 -16.01 2.85
CA GLY A 481 -2.24 -15.79 4.23
C GLY A 481 -1.83 -14.35 4.48
N THR A 482 -0.98 -13.79 3.62
CA THR A 482 -0.55 -12.39 3.68
C THR A 482 -1.74 -11.44 3.57
N ASN A 483 -2.68 -11.70 2.67
CA ASN A 483 -3.87 -10.87 2.49
C ASN A 483 -4.81 -10.92 3.70
N MET A 484 -5.01 -12.10 4.30
CA MET A 484 -5.93 -12.28 5.43
C MET A 484 -5.35 -11.77 6.76
N GLN A 485 -4.03 -11.73 6.93
CA GLN A 485 -3.42 -11.08 8.10
C GLN A 485 -3.83 -9.59 8.24
N ARG A 486 -4.02 -8.88 7.12
CA ARG A 486 -4.52 -7.48 7.11
C ARG A 486 -6.01 -7.34 7.45
N GLN A 487 -6.74 -8.46 7.47
CA GLN A 487 -8.16 -8.51 7.79
C GLN A 487 -8.40 -8.93 9.25
N ALA A 488 -7.34 -9.27 9.99
CA ALA A 488 -7.45 -9.63 11.39
C ALA A 488 -8.04 -8.46 12.19
N VAL A 489 -9.01 -8.78 13.05
CA VAL A 489 -9.68 -7.80 13.91
C VAL A 489 -8.97 -7.75 15.26
N PRO A 490 -8.66 -6.55 15.80
CA PRO A 490 -8.08 -6.42 17.13
C PRO A 490 -8.99 -7.03 18.19
N LEU A 491 -8.43 -7.99 18.94
CA LEU A 491 -9.11 -8.63 20.06
C LEU A 491 -9.06 -7.74 21.30
N ILE A 492 -9.96 -7.98 22.25
CA ILE A 492 -9.97 -7.26 23.54
C ILE A 492 -8.65 -7.45 24.29
N LYS A 493 -8.11 -8.66 24.26
CA LYS A 493 -6.79 -9.01 24.78
C LYS A 493 -5.93 -9.50 23.64
N SER A 494 -4.93 -8.72 23.25
CA SER A 494 -3.92 -9.16 22.29
C SER A 494 -2.98 -10.18 22.94
N GLU A 495 -2.43 -11.09 22.14
CA GLU A 495 -1.42 -12.06 22.57
C GLU A 495 -0.40 -12.26 21.45
N ARG A 496 0.87 -12.17 21.79
CA ARG A 496 1.98 -12.37 20.87
C ARG A 496 2.01 -13.84 20.42
N PRO A 497 2.36 -14.10 19.14
CA PRO A 497 2.48 -15.47 18.67
C PRO A 497 3.65 -16.16 19.37
N LEU A 498 3.46 -17.42 19.80
CA LEU A 498 4.56 -18.25 20.30
C LEU A 498 5.58 -18.54 19.19
N VAL A 499 5.11 -18.66 17.94
CA VAL A 499 5.98 -18.84 16.77
C VAL A 499 5.95 -17.57 15.93
N GLY A 500 6.98 -16.74 16.03
CA GLY A 500 7.15 -15.53 15.23
C GLY A 500 8.20 -15.69 14.12
N THR A 501 8.53 -14.57 13.50
CA THR A 501 9.58 -14.44 12.47
C THR A 501 10.67 -13.42 12.86
N GLY A 502 10.44 -12.68 13.95
CA GLY A 502 11.24 -11.52 14.37
C GLY A 502 10.91 -10.25 13.58
N ALA A 503 9.98 -10.30 12.62
CA ALA A 503 9.48 -9.10 11.92
C ALA A 503 8.38 -8.37 12.71
N GLU A 504 7.73 -9.05 13.66
CA GLU A 504 6.59 -8.58 14.44
C GLU A 504 6.92 -7.28 15.19
N TRP A 505 8.07 -7.25 15.87
CA TRP A 505 8.53 -6.08 16.63
C TRP A 505 8.75 -4.84 15.75
N ARG A 506 9.40 -5.00 14.60
CA ARG A 506 9.62 -3.87 13.67
C ARG A 506 8.31 -3.41 13.03
N ALA A 507 7.46 -4.35 12.64
CA ALA A 507 6.18 -4.02 12.03
C ALA A 507 5.26 -3.24 12.98
N ALA A 508 5.22 -3.60 14.26
CA ALA A 508 4.45 -2.89 15.30
C ALA A 508 5.03 -1.49 15.59
N ARG A 509 6.34 -1.36 15.76
CA ARG A 509 6.97 -0.05 16.02
C ARG A 509 6.86 0.91 14.85
N ASP A 510 7.04 0.42 13.63
CA ASP A 510 7.01 1.23 12.42
C ASP A 510 5.57 1.53 11.94
N SER A 511 4.54 0.89 12.51
CA SER A 511 3.13 1.23 12.21
C SER A 511 2.73 2.61 12.69
N GLY A 512 3.31 3.02 13.82
CA GLY A 512 2.97 4.24 14.54
C GLY A 512 1.83 4.08 15.55
N ASP A 513 1.35 2.86 15.79
CA ASP A 513 0.23 2.60 16.71
C ASP A 513 0.67 2.34 18.16
N VAL A 514 1.94 1.99 18.36
CA VAL A 514 2.56 1.92 19.68
C VAL A 514 3.16 3.27 20.06
N ILE A 515 3.16 3.59 21.36
CA ILE A 515 3.78 4.82 21.86
C ILE A 515 5.22 4.56 22.21
N LEU A 516 6.14 5.32 21.60
CA LEU A 516 7.57 5.22 21.87
C LEU A 516 8.06 6.43 22.68
N ALA A 517 8.98 6.18 23.61
CA ALA A 517 9.70 7.22 24.33
C ALA A 517 10.57 8.02 23.35
N LYS A 518 10.38 9.34 23.28
CA LYS A 518 11.15 10.23 22.38
C LYS A 518 12.54 10.54 22.91
N LYS A 519 12.71 10.53 24.24
CA LYS A 519 13.94 10.86 24.96
C LYS A 519 14.13 9.88 26.11
N PRO A 520 15.39 9.63 26.53
CA PRO A 520 15.65 8.87 27.73
C PRO A 520 15.24 9.67 28.98
N GLY A 521 14.78 8.97 30.01
CA GLY A 521 14.28 9.59 31.23
C GLY A 521 13.69 8.58 32.20
N VAL A 522 13.04 9.11 33.25
CA VAL A 522 12.33 8.30 34.25
C VAL A 522 10.84 8.63 34.17
N VAL A 523 10.00 7.59 34.18
CA VAL A 523 8.55 7.74 34.22
C VAL A 523 8.13 8.29 35.57
N THR A 524 7.40 9.41 35.56
CA THR A 524 6.94 10.11 36.76
C THR A 524 5.43 10.04 36.98
N TYR A 525 4.70 9.58 35.96
CA TYR A 525 3.26 9.41 36.04
C TYR A 525 2.78 8.44 34.96
N VAL A 526 1.93 7.49 35.36
CA VAL A 526 1.22 6.57 34.47
C VAL A 526 -0.25 6.54 34.85
N SER A 527 -1.13 6.77 33.87
CA SER A 527 -2.55 6.45 33.94
C SER A 527 -3.02 5.78 32.65
N ALA A 528 -4.27 5.33 32.64
CA ALA A 528 -4.89 4.77 31.44
C ALA A 528 -4.99 5.75 30.26
N ASP A 529 -4.89 7.06 30.52
CA ASP A 529 -5.07 8.11 29.52
C ASP A 529 -3.76 8.82 29.14
N MET A 530 -2.73 8.76 29.99
CA MET A 530 -1.51 9.55 29.80
C MET A 530 -0.31 8.95 30.54
N ILE A 531 0.85 9.06 29.90
CA ILE A 531 2.17 8.74 30.48
C ILE A 531 3.01 10.02 30.50
N ARG A 532 3.72 10.29 31.60
CA ARG A 532 4.69 11.39 31.69
C ARG A 532 6.08 10.88 32.05
N VAL A 533 7.08 11.44 31.37
CA VAL A 533 8.48 11.11 31.52
C VAL A 533 9.24 12.39 31.85
N MET A 534 9.96 12.37 32.97
CA MET A 534 10.98 13.37 33.26
C MET A 534 12.25 12.98 32.50
N ASN A 535 12.58 13.78 31.48
CA ASN A 535 13.73 13.51 30.64
C ASN A 535 15.02 13.90 31.36
N ASP A 536 16.13 13.25 30.97
CA ASP A 536 17.44 13.54 31.55
C ASP A 536 17.93 14.98 31.31
N ASP A 537 17.40 15.66 30.29
CA ASP A 537 17.71 17.07 29.99
C ASP A 537 16.91 18.08 30.83
N GLY A 538 16.13 17.60 31.79
CA GLY A 538 15.29 18.42 32.67
C GLY A 538 13.95 18.86 32.04
N THR A 539 13.64 18.44 30.81
CA THR A 539 12.32 18.65 30.20
C THR A 539 11.34 17.54 30.58
N GLU A 540 10.03 17.82 30.56
CA GLU A 540 9.00 16.79 30.73
C GLU A 540 8.39 16.44 29.37
N SER A 541 8.17 15.14 29.12
CA SER A 541 7.45 14.64 27.96
C SER A 541 6.15 13.96 28.37
N SER A 542 5.05 14.40 27.77
CA SER A 542 3.72 13.87 28.02
C SER A 542 3.17 13.17 26.79
N TYR A 543 2.67 11.95 26.98
CA TYR A 543 2.15 11.07 25.93
C TYR A 543 0.70 10.74 26.25
N LYS A 544 -0.24 11.25 25.45
CA LYS A 544 -1.67 10.95 25.58
C LYS A 544 -1.97 9.62 24.89
N LEU A 545 -2.68 8.74 25.56
CA LEU A 545 -3.10 7.45 25.04
C LEU A 545 -4.46 7.58 24.35
N ALA A 546 -4.62 6.93 23.20
CA ALA A 546 -5.89 6.82 22.50
C ALA A 546 -6.74 5.71 23.16
N LYS A 547 -7.97 6.04 23.59
CA LYS A 547 -8.86 5.11 24.29
C LYS A 547 -10.19 4.99 23.55
N PHE A 548 -10.57 3.77 23.22
CA PHE A 548 -11.84 3.41 22.59
C PHE A 548 -12.22 4.33 21.41
N GLN A 549 -11.26 4.60 20.52
CA GLN A 549 -11.51 5.37 19.32
C GLN A 549 -12.00 4.46 18.19
N ARG A 550 -12.90 4.98 17.36
CA ARG A 550 -13.38 4.29 16.17
C ARG A 550 -12.31 4.34 15.08
N SER A 551 -11.98 3.19 14.48
CA SER A 551 -11.19 3.14 13.25
C SER A 551 -12.05 3.36 12.00
N ASN A 552 -11.41 3.59 10.85
CA ASN A 552 -12.11 3.70 9.57
C ASN A 552 -13.00 2.48 9.23
N GLN A 553 -12.63 1.28 9.69
CA GLN A 553 -13.38 0.02 9.47
C GLN A 553 -14.16 -0.42 10.71
N THR A 554 -14.52 0.52 11.58
CA THR A 554 -15.38 0.32 12.76
C THR A 554 -14.79 -0.62 13.82
N THR A 555 -13.51 -0.96 13.72
CA THR A 555 -12.77 -1.65 14.79
C THR A 555 -12.42 -0.68 15.93
N CYS A 556 -12.10 -1.23 17.09
CA CYS A 556 -11.66 -0.46 18.25
C CYS A 556 -10.16 -0.17 18.22
N TYR A 557 -9.82 1.12 18.27
CA TYR A 557 -8.46 1.60 18.48
C TYR A 557 -8.28 1.95 19.97
N ASN A 558 -7.46 1.17 20.67
CA ASN A 558 -7.26 1.33 22.10
C ASN A 558 -5.79 1.08 22.47
N GLN A 559 -5.18 2.02 23.19
CA GLN A 559 -3.82 1.94 23.68
C GLN A 559 -3.79 1.62 25.18
N VAL A 560 -2.83 0.81 25.59
CA VAL A 560 -2.65 0.34 26.97
C VAL A 560 -1.21 0.56 27.39
N SER A 561 -1.01 1.23 28.53
CA SER A 561 0.33 1.46 29.11
C SER A 561 0.99 0.15 29.51
N LEU A 562 2.25 -0.02 29.14
CA LEU A 562 3.08 -1.16 29.54
C LEU A 562 4.00 -0.84 30.72
N ILE A 563 4.36 0.43 30.86
CA ILE A 563 5.39 0.89 31.79
C ILE A 563 4.78 1.28 33.13
N HIS A 564 5.57 1.14 34.19
CA HIS A 564 5.18 1.52 35.55
C HIS A 564 5.83 2.84 36.01
N ASP A 565 5.24 3.45 37.04
CA ASP A 565 5.81 4.64 37.68
C ASP A 565 7.19 4.34 38.27
N GLY A 566 8.14 5.26 38.08
CA GLY A 566 9.52 5.13 38.53
C GLY A 566 10.43 4.31 37.60
N GLU A 567 9.90 3.75 36.51
CA GLU A 567 10.71 2.98 35.56
C GLU A 567 11.60 3.90 34.70
N ARG A 568 12.84 3.45 34.45
CA ARG A 568 13.78 4.12 33.56
C ARG A 568 13.51 3.68 32.12
N VAL A 569 13.37 4.65 31.22
CA VAL A 569 13.13 4.39 29.80
C VAL A 569 14.21 5.03 28.95
N GLU A 570 14.58 4.36 27.86
CA GLU A 570 15.52 4.87 26.86
C GLU A 570 14.77 5.40 25.65
N ALA A 571 15.45 6.17 24.79
CA ALA A 571 14.85 6.61 23.54
C ALA A 571 14.47 5.41 22.67
N GLY A 572 13.19 5.36 22.28
CA GLY A 572 12.62 4.27 21.49
C GLY A 572 12.02 3.13 22.31
N THR A 573 12.11 3.13 23.64
CA THR A 573 11.38 2.15 24.47
C THR A 573 9.88 2.25 24.23
N VAL A 574 9.18 1.11 24.17
CA VAL A 574 7.73 1.05 24.01
C VAL A 574 7.07 1.37 25.34
N LEU A 575 6.34 2.48 25.39
CA LEU A 575 5.64 2.97 26.58
C LEU A 575 4.23 2.40 26.70
N ALA A 576 3.55 2.24 25.56
CA ALA A 576 2.21 1.70 25.48
C ALA A 576 2.01 0.92 24.18
N ASP A 577 1.29 -0.19 24.30
CA ASP A 577 0.80 -0.97 23.16
C ASP A 577 -0.44 -0.33 22.56
N GLY A 578 -0.67 -0.58 21.28
CA GLY A 578 -1.87 -0.23 20.54
C GLY A 578 -2.79 -1.44 20.28
N PRO A 579 -3.72 -1.32 19.33
CA PRO A 579 -4.57 -2.44 18.93
C PRO A 579 -3.73 -3.54 18.27
N ALA A 580 -4.01 -4.81 18.60
CA ALA A 580 -3.31 -5.97 18.02
C ALA A 580 -1.79 -5.92 18.21
N THR A 581 -1.33 -5.46 19.38
CA THR A 581 0.08 -5.51 19.79
C THR A 581 0.22 -5.96 21.24
N GLU A 582 1.29 -6.70 21.56
CA GLU A 582 1.66 -7.07 22.92
C GLU A 582 3.19 -6.93 23.10
N GLN A 583 3.62 -6.20 24.14
CA GLN A 583 5.02 -5.92 24.44
C GLN A 583 5.77 -5.28 23.25
N GLY A 584 5.09 -4.47 22.45
CA GLY A 584 5.65 -3.84 21.25
C GLY A 584 5.80 -4.77 20.04
N GLU A 585 5.24 -5.99 20.07
CA GLU A 585 5.21 -6.92 18.95
C GLU A 585 3.80 -7.01 18.35
N MET A 586 3.72 -7.34 17.06
CA MET A 586 2.45 -7.59 16.38
C MET A 586 1.75 -8.83 16.96
N ALA A 587 0.50 -8.66 17.37
CA ALA A 587 -0.33 -9.66 18.02
C ALA A 587 -1.71 -9.70 17.35
N LEU A 588 -1.77 -10.23 16.13
CA LEU A 588 -2.96 -10.24 15.27
C LEU A 588 -4.04 -11.25 15.70
N GLY A 589 -3.76 -12.13 16.65
CA GLY A 589 -4.64 -13.23 17.04
C GLY A 589 -4.29 -13.84 18.39
N LYS A 590 -4.52 -15.15 18.53
CA LYS A 590 -4.31 -15.95 19.74
C LYS A 590 -3.57 -17.24 19.42
N ASN A 591 -2.80 -17.74 20.38
CA ASN A 591 -2.30 -19.11 20.34
C ASN A 591 -3.42 -20.04 20.84
N LEU A 592 -3.77 -21.06 20.07
CA LEU A 592 -4.85 -22.01 20.38
C LEU A 592 -4.30 -23.44 20.30
N LEU A 593 -4.77 -24.33 21.16
CA LEU A 593 -4.42 -25.75 21.08
C LEU A 593 -5.19 -26.42 19.92
N VAL A 594 -4.48 -26.79 18.87
CA VAL A 594 -5.08 -27.29 17.61
C VAL A 594 -4.97 -28.81 17.52
N ALA A 595 -6.02 -29.48 17.05
CA ALA A 595 -5.95 -30.88 16.63
C ALA A 595 -6.32 -31.08 15.15
N PHE A 596 -5.46 -31.78 14.39
CA PHE A 596 -5.74 -32.16 13.01
C PHE A 596 -6.47 -33.50 12.93
N MET A 597 -7.80 -33.48 13.03
CA MET A 597 -8.64 -34.67 12.91
C MET A 597 -10.01 -34.34 12.30
N PRO A 598 -10.57 -35.22 11.46
CA PRO A 598 -11.98 -35.09 11.09
C PRO A 598 -12.86 -35.42 12.32
N TRP A 599 -13.90 -34.63 12.57
CA TRP A 599 -14.80 -34.83 13.70
C TRP A 599 -16.26 -34.77 13.25
N ASN A 600 -16.91 -35.94 13.17
CA ASN A 600 -18.33 -36.13 12.83
C ASN A 600 -18.83 -35.35 11.59
N GLY A 601 -17.92 -35.01 10.65
CA GLY A 601 -18.23 -34.22 9.46
C GLY A 601 -18.48 -32.72 9.71
N TYR A 602 -18.38 -32.23 10.95
CA TYR A 602 -18.60 -30.81 11.24
C TYR A 602 -17.46 -29.93 10.71
N ASN A 603 -16.25 -30.46 10.60
CA ASN A 603 -15.13 -29.80 9.93
C ASN A 603 -14.92 -30.31 8.50
N TYR A 604 -16.01 -30.66 7.79
CA TYR A 604 -15.94 -31.01 6.38
C TYR A 604 -15.41 -29.83 5.53
N GLU A 605 -14.57 -30.13 4.54
CA GLU A 605 -13.81 -29.12 3.77
C GLU A 605 -13.06 -28.14 4.67
N ASP A 606 -13.51 -26.89 4.72
CA ASP A 606 -12.87 -25.76 5.40
C ASP A 606 -13.63 -25.33 6.65
N ALA A 607 -14.65 -26.09 7.04
CA ALA A 607 -15.35 -25.82 8.28
C ALA A 607 -14.42 -26.04 9.49
N VAL A 608 -14.58 -25.18 10.49
CA VAL A 608 -13.80 -25.20 11.73
C VAL A 608 -14.74 -25.46 12.91
N ILE A 609 -14.28 -26.28 13.85
CA ILE A 609 -14.98 -26.50 15.11
C ILE A 609 -14.14 -25.85 16.21
N ILE A 610 -14.79 -25.12 17.11
CA ILE A 610 -14.14 -24.50 18.26
C ILE A 610 -14.78 -24.94 19.58
N SER A 611 -14.01 -24.88 20.65
CA SER A 611 -14.47 -25.07 22.02
C SER A 611 -15.30 -23.87 22.50
N GLN A 612 -16.37 -24.14 23.24
CA GLN A 612 -17.17 -23.13 23.93
C GLN A 612 -16.35 -22.33 24.95
N ARG A 613 -15.25 -22.89 25.45
CA ARG A 613 -14.26 -22.20 26.31
C ARG A 613 -13.81 -20.87 25.70
N LEU A 614 -13.55 -20.82 24.39
CA LEU A 614 -13.12 -19.60 23.70
C LEU A 614 -14.17 -18.48 23.74
N VAL A 615 -15.45 -18.84 23.82
CA VAL A 615 -16.59 -17.90 23.94
C VAL A 615 -16.77 -17.46 25.39
N GLN A 616 -16.58 -18.37 26.35
CA GLN A 616 -16.71 -18.10 27.78
C GLN A 616 -15.59 -17.16 28.26
N ASP A 617 -14.36 -17.41 27.83
CA ASP A 617 -13.16 -16.66 28.23
C ASP A 617 -12.94 -15.36 27.44
N ASP A 618 -13.83 -15.03 26.50
CA ASP A 618 -13.69 -13.91 25.57
C ASP A 618 -12.36 -13.91 24.81
N THR A 619 -11.86 -15.11 24.46
CA THR A 619 -10.54 -15.31 23.86
C THR A 619 -10.44 -14.67 22.48
N LEU A 620 -11.51 -14.81 21.68
CA LEU A 620 -11.61 -14.28 20.32
C LEU A 620 -12.69 -13.17 20.21
N SER A 621 -12.96 -12.46 21.31
CA SER A 621 -13.94 -11.37 21.33
C SER A 621 -13.31 -10.05 20.90
N SER A 622 -14.07 -9.22 20.18
CA SER A 622 -13.66 -7.91 19.67
C SER A 622 -14.67 -6.81 20.05
N ILE A 623 -14.20 -5.57 20.01
CA ILE A 623 -15.04 -4.38 20.18
C ILE A 623 -15.19 -3.70 18.82
N HIS A 624 -16.43 -3.45 18.43
CA HIS A 624 -16.79 -2.69 17.24
C HIS A 624 -17.44 -1.38 17.65
N ILE A 625 -17.06 -0.27 17.01
CA ILE A 625 -17.60 1.05 17.32
C ILE A 625 -18.24 1.61 16.05
N GLU A 626 -19.56 1.68 16.08
CA GLU A 626 -20.37 2.25 15.01
C GLU A 626 -20.69 3.72 15.31
N GLU A 627 -20.72 4.52 14.25
CA GLU A 627 -21.03 5.96 14.32
C GLU A 627 -22.33 6.21 13.56
N TYR A 628 -23.33 6.71 14.28
CA TYR A 628 -24.60 7.12 13.70
C TYR A 628 -24.72 8.63 13.76
N GLU A 629 -25.06 9.25 12.64
CA GLU A 629 -25.18 10.71 12.51
C GLU A 629 -26.60 11.08 12.10
N ILE A 630 -27.12 12.15 12.69
CA ILE A 630 -28.31 12.83 12.23
C ILE A 630 -28.12 14.34 12.32
N ASP A 631 -28.71 15.05 11.37
CA ASP A 631 -28.67 16.50 11.30
C ASP A 631 -30.07 17.12 11.30
N ALA A 632 -30.15 18.31 11.89
CA ALA A 632 -31.34 19.16 11.94
C ALA A 632 -31.21 20.29 10.93
N ARG A 633 -32.13 20.33 9.97
CA ARG A 633 -32.08 21.24 8.82
C ARG A 633 -33.14 22.31 8.85
N GLU A 634 -32.87 23.40 8.14
CA GLU A 634 -33.87 24.40 7.79
C GLU A 634 -34.66 23.93 6.56
N THR A 635 -35.97 23.69 6.74
CA THR A 635 -36.87 23.28 5.65
C THR A 635 -37.76 24.45 5.21
N LYS A 636 -38.44 24.30 4.08
CA LYS A 636 -39.40 25.30 3.60
C LYS A 636 -40.59 25.54 4.54
N LEU A 637 -40.93 24.56 5.37
CA LEU A 637 -42.09 24.57 6.26
C LEU A 637 -41.73 24.98 7.70
N GLY A 638 -40.44 25.11 7.99
CA GLY A 638 -39.90 25.38 9.34
C GLY A 638 -38.58 24.64 9.56
N ALA A 639 -37.90 24.95 10.66
CA ALA A 639 -36.70 24.21 11.07
C ALA A 639 -37.08 22.83 11.61
N GLU A 640 -36.26 21.82 11.33
CA GLU A 640 -36.30 20.56 12.08
C GLU A 640 -35.76 20.80 13.48
N GLU A 641 -36.39 20.18 14.48
CA GLU A 641 -36.04 20.36 15.88
C GLU A 641 -35.65 19.01 16.50
N ILE A 642 -34.58 19.03 17.30
CA ILE A 642 -34.17 17.90 18.13
C ILE A 642 -34.88 18.07 19.48
N THR A 643 -35.74 17.12 19.81
CA THR A 643 -36.61 17.20 20.99
C THR A 643 -37.01 15.83 21.50
N ARG A 644 -37.29 15.75 22.80
CA ARG A 644 -37.87 14.58 23.45
C ARG A 644 -39.38 14.43 23.18
N ASP A 645 -40.08 15.52 22.81
CA ASP A 645 -41.53 15.50 22.55
C ASP A 645 -41.83 14.92 21.15
N LEU A 646 -41.92 13.59 21.08
CA LEU A 646 -42.14 12.86 19.84
C LEU A 646 -43.63 12.47 19.68
N PRO A 647 -44.21 12.65 18.47
CA PRO A 647 -45.59 12.25 18.21
C PRO A 647 -45.74 10.73 18.17
N ASN A 648 -46.76 10.21 18.87
CA ASN A 648 -47.15 8.80 18.88
C ASN A 648 -46.07 7.82 19.42
N VAL A 649 -45.16 8.31 20.27
CA VAL A 649 -44.14 7.49 20.94
C VAL A 649 -44.49 7.38 22.44
N GLY A 650 -44.47 6.16 22.98
CA GLY A 650 -44.74 5.92 24.41
C GLY A 650 -43.59 6.35 25.32
N GLU A 651 -43.87 6.56 26.61
CA GLU A 651 -42.85 7.01 27.59
C GLU A 651 -41.68 6.02 27.72
N ASP A 652 -41.92 4.72 27.58
CA ASP A 652 -40.89 3.68 27.67
C ASP A 652 -39.83 3.84 26.59
N ALA A 653 -40.21 4.19 25.35
CA ALA A 653 -39.29 4.34 24.22
C ALA A 653 -38.43 5.62 24.30
N VAL A 654 -38.81 6.59 25.13
CA VAL A 654 -38.06 7.83 25.38
C VAL A 654 -37.43 7.85 26.79
N ALA A 655 -37.44 6.72 27.50
CA ALA A 655 -36.93 6.62 28.86
C ALA A 655 -35.41 6.88 28.93
N ASN A 656 -34.68 6.37 27.94
CA ASN A 656 -33.22 6.52 27.87
C ASN A 656 -32.76 7.87 27.28
N LEU A 657 -33.68 8.69 26.77
CA LEU A 657 -33.38 10.03 26.26
C LEU A 657 -33.21 11.05 27.39
N ASP A 658 -32.35 12.04 27.17
CA ASP A 658 -32.26 13.24 27.99
C ASP A 658 -33.42 14.22 27.70
N GLU A 659 -33.46 15.35 28.42
CA GLU A 659 -34.51 16.35 28.27
C GLU A 659 -34.57 16.98 26.86
N ARG A 660 -33.47 16.90 26.11
CA ARG A 660 -33.34 17.44 24.74
C ARG A 660 -33.73 16.40 23.68
N GLY A 661 -33.94 15.14 24.07
CA GLY A 661 -34.26 14.05 23.14
C GLY A 661 -33.04 13.28 22.66
N ILE A 662 -31.89 13.38 23.32
CA ILE A 662 -30.65 12.70 22.93
C ILE A 662 -30.38 11.53 23.90
N ILE A 663 -29.97 10.38 23.38
CA ILE A 663 -29.67 9.20 24.19
C ILE A 663 -28.54 9.47 25.20
N ARG A 664 -28.68 8.93 26.41
CA ARG A 664 -27.66 9.08 27.46
C ARG A 664 -26.47 8.15 27.21
N ILE A 665 -25.27 8.64 27.54
CA ILE A 665 -24.05 7.81 27.55
C ILE A 665 -24.20 6.72 28.62
N GLY A 666 -23.81 5.50 28.27
CA GLY A 666 -23.95 4.30 29.10
C GLY A 666 -25.28 3.56 28.93
N ALA A 667 -26.23 4.08 28.14
CA ALA A 667 -27.45 3.36 27.82
C ALA A 667 -27.14 2.15 26.91
N GLU A 668 -27.69 0.99 27.28
CA GLU A 668 -27.77 -0.16 26.39
C GLU A 668 -28.95 0.04 25.43
N VAL A 669 -28.70 -0.21 24.15
CA VAL A 669 -29.68 0.02 23.10
C VAL A 669 -29.77 -1.20 22.19
N GLU A 670 -30.99 -1.48 21.75
CA GLU A 670 -31.32 -2.54 20.81
C GLU A 670 -31.90 -1.98 19.51
N ALA A 671 -32.03 -2.84 18.51
CA ALA A 671 -32.58 -2.49 17.21
C ALA A 671 -33.98 -1.83 17.35
N GLY A 672 -34.13 -0.62 16.81
CA GLY A 672 -35.36 0.17 16.84
C GLY A 672 -35.43 1.24 17.93
N ASP A 673 -34.53 1.20 18.93
CA ASP A 673 -34.44 2.22 19.97
C ASP A 673 -34.08 3.59 19.39
N ILE A 674 -34.57 4.64 20.03
CA ILE A 674 -34.36 6.03 19.58
C ILE A 674 -33.02 6.51 20.15
N LEU A 675 -32.13 6.93 19.26
CA LEU A 675 -30.84 7.54 19.62
C LEU A 675 -30.95 9.05 19.73
N VAL A 676 -31.66 9.68 18.78
CA VAL A 676 -31.87 11.12 18.75
C VAL A 676 -33.28 11.39 18.27
N GLY A 677 -34.09 11.97 19.15
CA GLY A 677 -35.43 12.44 18.89
C GLY A 677 -35.40 13.63 17.94
N LYS A 678 -35.95 13.48 16.74
CA LYS A 678 -36.04 14.55 15.74
C LYS A 678 -37.46 14.67 15.20
N VAL A 679 -37.95 15.91 15.14
CA VAL A 679 -39.25 16.23 14.54
C VAL A 679 -39.08 17.15 13.34
N THR A 680 -39.81 16.84 12.27
CA THR A 680 -39.84 17.65 11.05
C THR A 680 -41.23 18.28 10.89
N PRO A 681 -41.33 19.60 10.65
CA PRO A 681 -42.62 20.26 10.36
C PRO A 681 -43.29 19.65 9.13
N LYS A 682 -44.58 19.31 9.24
CA LYS A 682 -45.39 18.74 8.17
C LYS A 682 -46.48 19.73 7.80
N GLY A 683 -46.60 20.04 6.51
CA GLY A 683 -47.70 20.84 6.00
C GLY A 683 -49.04 20.12 6.16
N GLU A 684 -50.15 20.87 6.21
CA GLU A 684 -51.48 20.28 6.25
C GLU A 684 -51.75 19.43 4.99
N THR A 685 -51.87 18.12 5.18
CA THR A 685 -52.34 17.18 4.17
C THR A 685 -53.84 16.93 4.35
N GLU A 686 -54.59 16.79 3.27
CA GLU A 686 -55.98 16.30 3.34
C GLU A 686 -56.00 14.92 4.03
N LEU A 687 -56.63 14.86 5.19
CA LEU A 687 -56.79 13.63 5.97
C LEU A 687 -57.77 12.70 5.27
N THR A 688 -57.50 11.40 5.31
CA THR A 688 -58.49 10.42 4.83
C THR A 688 -59.75 10.47 5.70
N PRO A 689 -60.93 10.10 5.17
CA PRO A 689 -62.16 10.02 5.96
C PRO A 689 -61.99 9.18 7.25
N GLU A 690 -61.19 8.12 7.21
CA GLU A 690 -60.86 7.25 8.33
C GLU A 690 -60.04 7.98 9.40
N GLU A 691 -58.99 8.73 9.02
CA GLU A 691 -58.18 9.53 9.95
C GLU A 691 -58.99 10.69 10.56
N ARG A 692 -59.88 11.31 9.76
CA ARG A 692 -60.81 12.34 10.26
C ARG A 692 -61.78 11.76 11.30
N LEU A 693 -62.30 10.56 11.06
CA LEU A 693 -63.18 9.87 11.98
C LEU A 693 -62.44 9.49 13.27
N LEU A 694 -61.24 8.91 13.17
CA LEU A 694 -60.41 8.57 14.34
C LEU A 694 -60.12 9.79 15.21
N ARG A 695 -59.74 10.93 14.60
CA ARG A 695 -59.52 12.19 15.35
C ARG A 695 -60.79 12.71 16.00
N ALA A 696 -61.94 12.60 15.34
CA ALA A 696 -63.23 13.01 15.91
C ALA A 696 -63.63 12.14 17.12
N ILE A 697 -63.27 10.85 17.12
CA ILE A 697 -63.55 9.92 18.22
C ILE A 697 -62.62 10.16 19.41
N PHE A 698 -61.31 10.30 19.17
CA PHE A 698 -60.30 10.39 20.23
C PHE A 698 -59.97 11.83 20.68
N GLY A 699 -60.50 12.84 20.01
CA GLY A 699 -60.22 14.25 20.32
C GLY A 699 -58.76 14.66 20.10
N GLU A 700 -58.01 13.87 19.33
CA GLU A 700 -56.60 14.14 19.02
C GLU A 700 -56.47 15.35 18.09
N LYS A 701 -55.77 16.39 18.55
CA LYS A 701 -55.39 17.54 17.71
C LYS A 701 -54.42 17.10 16.63
N SER A 702 -54.46 17.73 15.46
CA SER A 702 -53.42 17.55 14.45
C SER A 702 -52.08 17.98 15.04
N ARG A 703 -51.16 17.03 15.25
CA ARG A 703 -49.76 17.39 15.47
C ARG A 703 -49.19 17.84 14.12
N GLU A 704 -48.67 19.06 14.06
CA GLU A 704 -48.11 19.70 12.85
C GLU A 704 -46.70 19.19 12.53
N VAL A 705 -46.22 18.17 13.25
CA VAL A 705 -44.86 17.63 13.14
C VAL A 705 -44.88 16.12 12.95
N ARG A 706 -43.86 15.59 12.27
CA ARG A 706 -43.64 14.16 12.04
C ARG A 706 -42.34 13.71 12.72
N ASP A 707 -42.36 12.52 13.32
CA ASP A 707 -41.17 11.84 13.82
C ASP A 707 -40.23 11.43 12.66
N THR A 708 -39.01 11.94 12.68
CA THR A 708 -37.89 11.62 11.78
C THR A 708 -36.62 11.29 12.57
N SER A 709 -36.79 10.75 13.78
CA SER A 709 -35.74 10.43 14.74
C SER A 709 -34.72 9.43 14.21
N LEU A 710 -33.48 9.55 14.70
CA LEU A 710 -32.44 8.55 14.50
C LEU A 710 -32.73 7.34 15.38
N ARG A 711 -32.77 6.17 14.76
CA ARG A 711 -33.00 4.89 15.45
C ARG A 711 -31.86 3.92 15.19
N VAL A 712 -31.62 3.01 16.12
CA VAL A 712 -30.66 1.91 15.95
C VAL A 712 -31.13 1.02 14.79
N PRO A 713 -30.26 0.73 13.80
CA PRO A 713 -30.60 -0.16 12.69
C PRO A 713 -30.93 -1.59 13.13
N HIS A 714 -31.55 -2.35 12.24
CA HIS A 714 -31.88 -3.75 12.50
C HIS A 714 -30.62 -4.59 12.67
N GLY A 715 -30.58 -5.42 13.72
CA GLY A 715 -29.47 -6.34 14.00
C GLY A 715 -28.30 -5.70 14.75
N GLU A 716 -28.34 -4.40 15.02
CA GLU A 716 -27.32 -3.70 15.80
C GLU A 716 -27.77 -3.59 17.26
N THR A 717 -26.84 -3.83 18.18
CA THR A 717 -27.03 -3.73 19.64
C THR A 717 -25.74 -3.23 20.26
N GLY A 718 -25.80 -2.57 21.41
CA GLY A 718 -24.59 -2.17 22.12
C GLY A 718 -24.81 -1.10 23.16
N THR A 719 -23.72 -0.52 23.63
CA THR A 719 -23.72 0.53 24.64
C THR A 719 -23.31 1.85 24.00
N VAL A 720 -24.05 2.92 24.29
CA VAL A 720 -23.66 4.27 23.87
C VAL A 720 -22.43 4.72 24.65
N ILE A 721 -21.31 4.94 23.97
CA ILE A 721 -20.05 5.34 24.61
C ILE A 721 -19.77 6.83 24.55
N ALA A 722 -20.28 7.51 23.52
CA ALA A 722 -20.07 8.93 23.32
C ALA A 722 -21.19 9.52 22.48
N VAL A 723 -21.52 10.78 22.77
CA VAL A 723 -22.37 11.62 21.92
C VAL A 723 -21.62 12.91 21.65
N LYS A 724 -21.50 13.28 20.38
CA LYS A 724 -20.88 14.53 19.95
C LYS A 724 -21.94 15.39 19.28
N GLU A 725 -22.15 16.57 19.85
CA GLU A 725 -23.02 17.61 19.32
C GLU A 725 -22.13 18.65 18.63
N ILE A 726 -22.52 19.05 17.43
CA ILE A 726 -21.84 20.08 16.64
C ILE A 726 -22.90 21.10 16.24
N THR A 727 -22.85 22.29 16.83
CA THR A 727 -23.71 23.40 16.43
C THR A 727 -23.03 24.22 15.33
N ARG A 728 -23.79 25.07 14.64
CA ARG A 728 -23.23 25.98 13.63
C ARG A 728 -22.19 26.93 14.24
N GLU A 729 -22.45 27.43 15.45
CA GLU A 729 -21.54 28.34 16.16
C GLU A 729 -20.21 27.64 16.50
N ASP A 730 -20.27 26.42 17.05
CA ASP A 730 -19.07 25.65 17.38
C ASP A 730 -18.23 25.35 16.13
N ALA A 731 -18.89 24.99 15.02
CA ALA A 731 -18.20 24.72 13.76
C ALA A 731 -17.46 25.97 13.27
N GLU A 732 -18.13 27.14 13.27
CA GLU A 732 -17.53 28.41 12.84
C GLU A 732 -16.33 28.82 13.73
N GLU A 733 -16.37 28.58 15.03
CA GLU A 733 -15.24 28.83 15.96
C GLU A 733 -14.04 27.91 15.71
N ASP A 734 -14.29 26.63 15.42
CA ASP A 734 -13.26 25.63 15.11
C ASP A 734 -12.71 25.77 13.67
N GLY A 735 -13.29 26.67 12.86
CA GLY A 735 -12.93 26.87 11.45
C GLY A 735 -13.46 25.79 10.51
N ASP A 736 -14.46 25.01 10.96
CA ASP A 736 -15.22 24.06 10.17
C ASP A 736 -16.55 24.69 9.70
N GLU A 737 -17.14 24.18 8.62
CA GLU A 737 -18.45 24.63 8.16
C GLU A 737 -19.42 23.45 8.13
N LEU A 738 -20.55 23.58 8.83
CA LEU A 738 -21.68 22.66 8.64
C LEU A 738 -22.22 22.80 7.20
N PRO A 739 -22.77 21.72 6.61
CA PRO A 739 -23.39 21.82 5.29
C PRO A 739 -24.48 22.90 5.24
N ASN A 740 -24.60 23.59 4.11
CA ASN A 740 -25.59 24.65 3.94
C ASN A 740 -27.00 24.19 4.32
N GLY A 741 -27.65 24.92 5.23
CA GLY A 741 -28.99 24.63 5.74
C GLY A 741 -29.03 23.64 6.90
N VAL A 742 -27.89 23.19 7.43
CA VAL A 742 -27.81 22.40 8.68
C VAL A 742 -27.55 23.35 9.85
N ASN A 743 -28.37 23.26 10.89
CA ASN A 743 -28.26 24.09 12.09
C ASN A 743 -27.49 23.37 13.20
N GLN A 744 -27.71 22.07 13.33
CA GLN A 744 -27.13 21.23 14.38
C GLN A 744 -26.92 19.82 13.82
N MET A 745 -25.83 19.18 14.23
CA MET A 745 -25.48 17.81 13.87
C MET A 745 -25.15 17.02 15.14
N ILE A 746 -25.73 15.84 15.28
CA ILE A 746 -25.49 14.95 16.42
C ILE A 746 -24.94 13.63 15.92
N ARG A 747 -23.82 13.21 16.51
CA ARG A 747 -23.18 11.92 16.30
C ARG A 747 -23.26 11.10 17.56
N VAL A 748 -23.74 9.86 17.44
CA VAL A 748 -23.84 8.90 18.52
C VAL A 748 -22.93 7.72 18.20
N TYR A 749 -22.05 7.39 19.14
CA TYR A 749 -21.14 6.26 19.04
C TYR A 749 -21.64 5.10 19.87
N ILE A 750 -21.85 3.96 19.23
CA ILE A 750 -22.30 2.71 19.87
C ILE A 750 -21.16 1.72 19.82
N ALA A 751 -20.73 1.24 20.99
CA ALA A 751 -19.77 0.16 21.10
C ALA A 751 -20.49 -1.17 21.27
N GLN A 752 -20.06 -2.17 20.50
CA GLN A 752 -20.59 -3.52 20.51
C GLN A 752 -19.51 -4.48 20.95
N HIS A 753 -19.83 -5.31 21.93
CA HIS A 753 -18.98 -6.42 22.32
C HIS A 753 -19.39 -7.65 21.50
N ARG A 754 -18.60 -8.00 20.48
CA ARG A 754 -18.86 -9.15 19.61
C ARG A 754 -18.03 -10.33 20.06
N LYS A 755 -18.72 -11.34 20.60
CA LYS A 755 -18.13 -12.66 20.87
C LYS A 755 -18.06 -13.46 19.57
N ILE A 756 -17.17 -14.45 19.53
CA ILE A 756 -17.07 -15.36 18.40
C ILE A 756 -18.33 -16.22 18.27
N THR A 757 -18.87 -16.33 17.06
CA THR A 757 -20.13 -17.02 16.76
C THR A 757 -20.00 -17.98 15.58
N GLN A 758 -20.98 -18.87 15.44
CA GLN A 758 -21.07 -19.75 14.28
C GLN A 758 -21.30 -18.91 13.01
N GLY A 759 -20.52 -19.15 11.98
CA GLY A 759 -20.52 -18.35 10.75
C GLY A 759 -19.37 -17.36 10.65
N ASP A 760 -18.68 -17.05 11.76
CA ASP A 760 -17.49 -16.22 11.71
C ASP A 760 -16.34 -16.96 11.00
N LYS A 761 -15.53 -16.18 10.29
CA LYS A 761 -14.40 -16.67 9.51
C LYS A 761 -13.10 -16.56 10.31
N LEU A 762 -12.44 -17.69 10.50
CA LEU A 762 -11.09 -17.77 11.06
C LEU A 762 -10.07 -18.07 9.96
N SER A 763 -8.83 -17.66 10.17
CA SER A 763 -7.71 -18.01 9.29
C SER A 763 -6.41 -18.07 10.08
N GLY A 764 -5.56 -19.04 9.77
CA GLY A 764 -4.15 -18.99 10.14
C GLY A 764 -3.34 -18.13 9.16
N ARG A 765 -2.02 -18.06 9.39
CA ARG A 765 -1.06 -17.32 8.57
C ARG A 765 -0.75 -17.99 7.22
N HIS A 766 -1.09 -19.27 7.08
CA HIS A 766 -0.73 -20.13 5.94
C HIS A 766 -1.84 -20.24 4.88
N GLY A 767 -2.75 -19.26 4.82
CA GLY A 767 -3.88 -19.29 3.86
C GLY A 767 -4.91 -20.40 4.14
N ASN A 768 -4.88 -20.99 5.34
CA ASN A 768 -5.84 -21.94 5.87
C ASN A 768 -7.01 -21.16 6.50
N LYS A 769 -8.02 -20.85 5.67
CA LYS A 769 -9.24 -20.17 6.09
C LYS A 769 -10.37 -21.17 6.33
N GLY A 770 -11.25 -20.83 7.25
CA GLY A 770 -12.42 -21.64 7.54
C GLY A 770 -13.52 -20.88 8.27
N VAL A 771 -14.75 -21.34 8.10
CA VAL A 771 -15.91 -20.78 8.79
C VAL A 771 -16.25 -21.67 9.97
N ILE A 772 -16.57 -21.07 11.12
CA ILE A 772 -16.98 -21.82 12.30
C ILE A 772 -18.33 -22.49 12.00
N SER A 773 -18.31 -23.81 11.92
CA SER A 773 -19.49 -24.62 11.67
C SER A 773 -20.17 -25.07 12.94
N ARG A 774 -19.43 -25.19 14.05
CA ARG A 774 -19.98 -25.58 15.35
C ARG A 774 -19.10 -25.09 16.49
N ILE A 775 -19.76 -24.67 17.56
CA ILE A 775 -19.15 -24.42 18.86
C ILE A 775 -19.59 -25.57 19.76
N LEU A 776 -18.64 -26.37 20.24
CA LEU A 776 -18.91 -27.54 21.08
C LEU A 776 -18.71 -27.22 22.56
N PRO A 777 -19.53 -27.79 23.46
CA PRO A 777 -19.24 -27.78 24.90
C PRO A 777 -17.85 -28.32 25.19
N GLU A 778 -17.21 -27.83 26.24
CA GLU A 778 -15.83 -28.19 26.59
C GLU A 778 -15.69 -29.70 26.87
N GLU A 779 -16.69 -30.29 27.52
CA GLU A 779 -16.76 -31.72 27.84
C GLU A 779 -16.90 -32.62 26.60
N ASP A 780 -17.40 -32.09 25.49
CA ASP A 780 -17.58 -32.82 24.24
C ASP A 780 -16.30 -32.78 23.36
N MET A 781 -15.36 -31.87 23.68
CA MET A 781 -14.14 -31.71 22.92
C MET A 781 -13.19 -32.89 23.14
N PRO A 782 -12.46 -33.33 22.11
CA PRO A 782 -11.31 -34.20 22.31
C PRO A 782 -10.31 -33.60 23.29
N PHE A 783 -9.77 -34.41 24.19
CA PHE A 783 -8.86 -33.94 25.24
C PHE A 783 -7.59 -34.80 25.33
N LEU A 784 -6.52 -34.19 25.83
CA LEU A 784 -5.20 -34.80 26.07
C LEU A 784 -5.22 -35.71 27.30
N ALA A 785 -4.16 -36.50 27.50
CA ALA A 785 -4.09 -37.45 28.61
C ALA A 785 -4.10 -36.80 30.01
N ASP A 786 -3.76 -35.52 30.12
CA ASP A 786 -3.81 -34.70 31.33
C ASP A 786 -5.21 -34.11 31.60
N GLY A 787 -6.18 -34.33 30.70
CA GLY A 787 -7.53 -33.77 30.77
C GLY A 787 -7.71 -32.47 30.00
N THR A 788 -6.66 -31.90 29.41
CA THR A 788 -6.74 -30.61 28.71
C THR A 788 -7.51 -30.75 27.38
N PRO A 789 -8.66 -30.08 27.20
CA PRO A 789 -9.41 -30.13 25.95
C PRO A 789 -8.72 -29.31 24.85
N VAL A 790 -8.85 -29.75 23.60
CA VAL A 790 -8.37 -28.97 22.45
C VAL A 790 -9.29 -27.78 22.19
N ASP A 791 -8.74 -26.69 21.67
CA ASP A 791 -9.50 -25.46 21.43
C ASP A 791 -10.17 -25.44 20.07
N ILE A 792 -9.49 -26.01 19.07
CA ILE A 792 -9.88 -25.94 17.67
C ILE A 792 -9.54 -27.25 16.96
N MET A 793 -10.48 -27.75 16.16
CA MET A 793 -10.25 -28.93 15.32
C MET A 793 -10.25 -28.54 13.85
N LEU A 794 -9.14 -28.84 13.18
CA LEU A 794 -8.93 -28.59 11.77
C LEU A 794 -8.95 -29.90 10.97
N ASN A 795 -9.43 -29.82 9.73
CA ASN A 795 -9.50 -30.98 8.86
C ASN A 795 -8.11 -31.28 8.24
N PRO A 796 -7.54 -32.48 8.47
CA PRO A 796 -6.24 -32.83 7.90
C PRO A 796 -6.26 -32.96 6.37
N LEU A 797 -7.41 -33.20 5.75
CA LEU A 797 -7.52 -33.38 4.29
C LEU A 797 -7.23 -32.08 3.52
N GLY A 798 -7.46 -30.93 4.16
CA GLY A 798 -7.20 -29.62 3.57
C GLY A 798 -5.72 -29.31 3.43
N VAL A 799 -4.82 -29.98 4.15
CA VAL A 799 -3.39 -29.62 4.17
C VAL A 799 -2.65 -30.12 2.92
N PRO A 800 -2.69 -31.43 2.54
CA PRO A 800 -1.91 -31.93 1.40
C PRO A 800 -2.41 -31.38 0.05
N SER A 801 -3.71 -31.16 -0.07
CA SER A 801 -4.31 -30.62 -1.31
C SER A 801 -3.95 -29.16 -1.58
N ARG A 802 -3.49 -28.44 -0.55
CA ARG A 802 -3.17 -27.01 -0.59
C ARG A 802 -1.69 -26.71 -0.50
N MET A 803 -0.87 -27.73 -0.25
CA MET A 803 0.58 -27.61 -0.14
C MET A 803 1.02 -26.46 0.79
N ASN A 804 0.31 -26.27 1.90
CA ASN A 804 0.64 -25.29 2.94
C ASN A 804 1.07 -26.00 4.23
N LEU A 805 2.20 -26.70 4.13
CA LEU A 805 2.77 -27.52 5.21
C LEU A 805 3.31 -26.66 6.35
N GLY A 806 3.54 -25.36 6.12
CA GLY A 806 4.00 -24.42 7.15
C GLY A 806 3.14 -24.47 8.41
N GLN A 807 1.81 -24.60 8.28
CA GLN A 807 0.90 -24.68 9.44
C GLN A 807 1.13 -25.91 10.34
N VAL A 808 1.65 -27.02 9.77
CA VAL A 808 1.96 -28.24 10.53
C VAL A 808 3.29 -28.07 11.26
N LEU A 809 4.26 -27.42 10.61
CA LEU A 809 5.54 -27.07 11.23
C LEU A 809 5.35 -26.04 12.35
N GLU A 810 4.48 -25.05 12.12
CA GLU A 810 4.03 -24.07 13.11
C GLU A 810 3.38 -24.75 14.32
N LEU A 811 2.48 -25.72 14.11
CA LEU A 811 1.86 -26.50 15.18
C LEU A 811 2.90 -27.26 16.02
N HIS A 812 3.86 -27.92 15.37
CA HIS A 812 4.92 -28.64 16.09
C HIS A 812 5.84 -27.70 16.89
N LEU A 813 6.27 -26.59 16.28
CA LEU A 813 7.12 -25.62 16.96
C LEU A 813 6.35 -24.86 18.05
N GLY A 814 5.06 -24.62 17.84
CA GLY A 814 4.13 -24.04 18.81
C GLY A 814 4.02 -24.91 20.06
N TRP A 815 3.88 -26.22 19.91
CA TRP A 815 3.91 -27.15 21.04
C TRP A 815 5.25 -27.10 21.81
N VAL A 816 6.38 -27.08 21.10
CA VAL A 816 7.71 -26.97 21.71
C VAL A 816 7.83 -25.67 22.51
N ALA A 817 7.38 -24.54 21.94
CA ALA A 817 7.39 -23.24 22.60
C ALA A 817 6.44 -23.20 23.81
N HIS A 818 5.27 -23.82 23.70
CA HIS A 818 4.29 -23.91 24.78
C HIS A 818 4.81 -24.73 25.96
N GLN A 819 5.36 -25.92 25.72
CA GLN A 819 5.85 -26.81 26.78
C GLN A 819 7.26 -26.46 27.29
N GLY A 820 8.06 -25.76 26.50
CA GLY A 820 9.49 -25.59 26.77
C GLY A 820 10.31 -26.83 26.37
N TRP A 821 11.63 -26.66 26.33
CA TRP A 821 12.55 -27.72 25.89
C TRP A 821 13.88 -27.67 26.63
N ASP A 822 14.58 -28.80 26.61
CA ASP A 822 15.97 -28.91 27.07
C ASP A 822 16.72 -29.93 26.21
N ILE A 823 17.59 -29.47 25.32
CA ILE A 823 18.29 -30.35 24.36
C ILE A 823 19.23 -31.37 25.03
N SER A 824 19.56 -31.18 26.31
CA SER A 824 20.36 -32.15 27.09
C SER A 824 19.58 -33.41 27.45
N LEU A 825 18.25 -33.40 27.26
CA LEU A 825 17.40 -34.58 27.39
C LEU A 825 17.55 -35.56 26.23
N ASP A 826 18.14 -35.16 25.10
CA ASP A 826 18.41 -36.06 23.99
C ASP A 826 19.50 -37.07 24.39
N PRO A 827 19.26 -38.39 24.24
CA PRO A 827 20.25 -39.42 24.54
C PRO A 827 21.53 -39.30 23.69
N ASP A 828 21.47 -38.72 22.50
CA ASP A 828 22.63 -38.45 21.65
C ASP A 828 23.16 -37.03 21.87
N LEU A 829 24.23 -36.91 22.65
CA LEU A 829 24.86 -35.62 22.97
C LEU A 829 25.52 -34.95 21.76
N GLU A 830 25.93 -35.71 20.75
CA GLU A 830 26.63 -35.22 19.55
C GLU A 830 25.72 -35.11 18.33
N ALA A 831 24.41 -35.20 18.53
CA ALA A 831 23.45 -35.16 17.44
C ALA A 831 23.63 -33.91 16.55
N GLU A 832 23.84 -34.14 15.25
CA GLU A 832 24.14 -33.09 14.26
C GLU A 832 23.11 -31.96 14.22
N TRP A 833 21.85 -32.22 14.57
CA TRP A 833 20.79 -31.21 14.56
C TRP A 833 21.00 -30.11 15.61
N LYS A 834 21.71 -30.42 16.71
CA LYS A 834 21.98 -29.50 17.83
C LYS A 834 22.85 -28.32 17.42
N LYS A 835 23.71 -28.49 16.41
CA LYS A 835 24.58 -27.42 15.89
C LYS A 835 23.81 -26.28 15.22
N TYR A 836 22.55 -26.54 14.83
CA TYR A 836 21.66 -25.54 14.23
C TYR A 836 20.79 -24.83 15.28
N VAL A 837 20.86 -25.19 16.56
CA VAL A 837 20.21 -24.46 17.64
C VAL A 837 21.07 -23.23 17.97
N PRO A 838 20.50 -22.00 17.98
CA PRO A 838 21.25 -20.81 18.35
C PRO A 838 21.84 -20.91 19.76
N LYS A 839 23.05 -20.36 19.95
CA LYS A 839 23.69 -20.29 21.27
C LYS A 839 22.78 -19.53 22.26
N GLY A 840 22.54 -20.11 23.43
CA GLY A 840 21.64 -19.57 24.44
C GLY A 840 20.18 -20.06 24.32
N ALA A 841 19.83 -20.76 23.24
CA ALA A 841 18.50 -21.36 23.04
C ALA A 841 18.51 -22.89 23.31
N GLU A 842 19.51 -23.41 24.00
CA GLU A 842 19.64 -24.84 24.30
C GLU A 842 18.57 -25.32 25.29
N LYS A 843 18.04 -24.42 26.13
CA LYS A 843 16.96 -24.68 27.08
C LYS A 843 16.00 -23.50 27.10
N ALA A 844 14.72 -23.78 27.29
CA ALA A 844 13.70 -22.75 27.48
C ALA A 844 12.57 -23.23 28.36
N GLU A 845 12.01 -22.30 29.13
CA GLU A 845 10.85 -22.52 29.98
C GLU A 845 9.56 -22.61 29.15
N PRO A 846 8.48 -23.19 29.70
CA PRO A 846 7.17 -23.20 29.06
C PRO A 846 6.69 -21.79 28.68
N GLY A 847 6.04 -21.67 27.52
CA GLY A 847 5.51 -20.39 27.01
C GLY A 847 6.57 -19.43 26.46
N THR A 848 7.76 -19.92 26.14
CA THR A 848 8.84 -19.09 25.56
C THR A 848 8.58 -18.87 24.06
N PRO A 849 8.37 -17.62 23.59
CA PRO A 849 8.23 -17.34 22.16
C PRO A 849 9.54 -17.60 21.41
N VAL A 850 9.42 -18.07 20.18
CA VAL A 850 10.53 -18.36 19.27
C VAL A 850 10.35 -17.64 17.95
N ALA A 851 11.45 -17.36 17.25
CA ALA A 851 11.42 -16.76 15.93
C ALA A 851 12.02 -17.71 14.89
N THR A 852 11.31 -17.93 13.79
CA THR A 852 11.77 -18.67 12.61
C THR A 852 11.71 -17.74 11.39
N PRO A 853 12.81 -17.01 11.09
CA PRO A 853 12.81 -16.05 9.99
C PRO A 853 12.58 -16.73 8.64
N VAL A 854 11.87 -16.03 7.76
CA VAL A 854 11.54 -16.49 6.40
C VAL A 854 12.81 -16.84 5.60
N PHE A 855 12.85 -18.04 5.02
CA PHE A 855 13.97 -18.63 4.26
C PHE A 855 15.27 -18.92 5.04
N ASP A 856 15.31 -18.72 6.37
CA ASP A 856 16.48 -18.99 7.22
C ASP A 856 16.18 -19.92 8.41
N GLY A 857 14.88 -20.11 8.69
CA GLY A 857 14.35 -20.63 9.94
C GLY A 857 14.69 -22.07 10.34
N VAL A 858 13.89 -22.62 11.26
CA VAL A 858 14.16 -23.91 11.90
C VAL A 858 14.13 -25.05 10.88
N ARG A 859 15.24 -25.79 10.78
CA ARG A 859 15.34 -26.97 9.91
C ARG A 859 14.47 -28.12 10.45
N GLN A 860 13.97 -28.98 9.56
CA GLN A 860 13.08 -30.09 9.92
C GLN A 860 13.72 -31.08 10.92
N ASP A 861 15.00 -31.40 10.76
CA ASP A 861 15.70 -32.30 11.68
C ASP A 861 15.86 -31.67 13.08
N THR A 862 16.14 -30.37 13.13
CA THR A 862 16.20 -29.59 14.39
C THR A 862 14.84 -29.57 15.07
N LEU A 863 13.75 -29.33 14.33
CA LEU A 863 12.40 -29.36 14.88
C LEU A 863 12.03 -30.73 15.48
N LYS A 864 12.37 -31.81 14.77
CA LYS A 864 12.16 -33.18 15.25
C LYS A 864 12.98 -33.50 16.50
N GLY A 865 14.23 -33.02 16.55
CA GLY A 865 15.07 -33.08 17.73
C GLY A 865 14.44 -32.36 18.92
N LEU A 866 14.04 -31.10 18.72
CA LEU A 866 13.39 -30.28 19.74
C LEU A 866 12.10 -30.92 20.28
N LEU A 867 11.25 -31.48 19.42
CA LEU A 867 10.05 -32.21 19.83
C LEU A 867 10.36 -33.38 20.77
N SER A 868 11.45 -34.10 20.52
CA SER A 868 11.88 -35.22 21.37
C SER A 868 12.38 -34.76 22.74
N THR A 869 12.87 -33.52 22.83
CA THR A 869 13.45 -32.89 24.02
C THR A 869 12.52 -31.91 24.73
N THR A 870 11.21 -31.98 24.46
CA THR A 870 10.19 -31.22 25.19
C THR A 870 10.19 -31.61 26.67
N LEU A 871 9.92 -30.62 27.52
CA LEU A 871 9.77 -30.83 28.95
C LEU A 871 8.52 -31.68 29.24
N ALA A 872 8.56 -32.39 30.36
CA ALA A 872 7.39 -33.13 30.85
C ALA A 872 6.40 -32.16 31.50
N ASP A 873 5.12 -32.53 31.51
CA ASP A 873 4.10 -31.79 32.25
C ASP A 873 4.32 -31.87 33.77
N ARG A 874 3.43 -31.23 34.53
CA ARG A 874 3.47 -31.21 36.00
C ARG A 874 3.48 -32.60 36.64
N ASP A 875 2.96 -33.61 35.95
CA ASP A 875 2.79 -34.99 36.41
C ASP A 875 3.91 -35.91 35.87
N GLY A 876 4.89 -35.34 35.14
CA GLY A 876 6.03 -36.06 34.58
C GLY A 876 5.75 -36.78 33.27
N ASN A 877 4.61 -36.51 32.62
CA ASN A 877 4.22 -37.14 31.36
C ASN A 877 4.67 -36.31 30.14
N LYS A 878 5.00 -37.01 29.06
CA LYS A 878 5.16 -36.40 27.73
C LYS A 878 3.90 -36.62 26.92
N LEU A 879 3.08 -35.57 26.82
CA LEU A 879 1.75 -35.65 26.18
C LEU A 879 1.84 -35.81 24.65
N VAL A 880 2.77 -35.10 24.01
CA VAL A 880 3.03 -35.19 22.57
C VAL A 880 4.35 -35.93 22.34
N GLY A 881 4.32 -36.92 21.45
CA GLY A 881 5.49 -37.69 21.07
C GLY A 881 6.43 -36.94 20.13
N SER A 882 7.60 -37.52 19.86
CA SER A 882 8.61 -36.97 18.94
C SER A 882 8.15 -36.84 17.48
N ASN A 883 6.99 -37.40 17.14
CA ASN A 883 6.34 -37.28 15.83
C ASN A 883 5.33 -36.13 15.78
N GLY A 884 5.21 -35.32 16.83
CA GLY A 884 4.25 -34.21 16.93
C GLY A 884 2.81 -34.67 17.13
N LYS A 885 2.59 -35.90 17.62
CA LYS A 885 1.25 -36.47 17.83
C LYS A 885 1.02 -36.88 19.28
N ALA A 886 -0.20 -36.73 19.75
CA ALA A 886 -0.68 -37.17 21.05
C ALA A 886 -1.81 -38.20 20.92
N THR A 887 -2.01 -39.00 21.98
CA THR A 887 -3.23 -39.78 22.14
C THR A 887 -4.32 -38.87 22.70
N LEU A 888 -5.38 -38.66 21.92
CA LEU A 888 -6.56 -37.93 22.36
C LEU A 888 -7.67 -38.90 22.79
N PHE A 889 -8.54 -38.42 23.67
CA PHE A 889 -9.72 -39.12 24.16
C PHE A 889 -10.97 -38.41 23.66
N ASP A 890 -12.00 -39.16 23.27
CA ASP A 890 -13.28 -38.61 22.85
C ASP A 890 -14.03 -38.09 24.08
N GLY A 891 -14.31 -36.79 24.14
CA GLY A 891 -15.05 -36.17 25.24
C GLY A 891 -16.44 -36.79 25.50
N ARG A 892 -17.07 -37.35 24.46
CA ARG A 892 -18.42 -37.92 24.56
C ARG A 892 -18.48 -39.33 25.14
N THR A 893 -17.46 -40.14 24.86
CA THR A 893 -17.45 -41.56 25.24
C THR A 893 -16.40 -41.87 26.32
N GLY A 894 -15.37 -41.02 26.44
CA GLY A 894 -14.18 -41.25 27.25
C GLY A 894 -13.19 -42.26 26.64
N GLU A 895 -13.49 -42.82 25.46
CA GLU A 895 -12.61 -43.79 24.82
C GLU A 895 -11.46 -43.09 24.08
N PRO A 896 -10.23 -43.66 24.10
CA PRO A 896 -9.12 -43.12 23.33
C PRO A 896 -9.34 -43.30 21.82
N TYR A 897 -8.93 -42.32 21.03
CA TYR A 897 -8.96 -42.47 19.57
C TYR A 897 -7.97 -43.57 19.10
N PRO A 898 -8.31 -44.37 18.07
CA PRO A 898 -7.50 -45.52 17.66
C PRO A 898 -6.10 -45.19 17.13
N LYS A 899 -5.84 -43.94 16.76
CA LYS A 899 -4.57 -43.47 16.21
C LYS A 899 -4.17 -42.17 16.90
N PRO A 900 -2.85 -41.92 17.09
CA PRO A 900 -2.37 -40.65 17.60
C PRO A 900 -2.63 -39.54 16.58
N ILE A 901 -2.95 -38.36 17.08
CA ILE A 901 -3.42 -37.19 16.32
C ILE A 901 -2.40 -36.07 16.48
N SER A 902 -2.14 -35.32 15.41
CA SER A 902 -1.25 -34.16 15.48
C SER A 902 -1.90 -33.06 16.31
N VAL A 903 -1.21 -32.66 17.38
CA VAL A 903 -1.67 -31.68 18.36
C VAL A 903 -0.52 -30.73 18.70
N GLY A 904 -0.81 -29.44 18.83
CA GLY A 904 0.16 -28.43 19.21
C GLY A 904 -0.37 -27.01 19.20
#